data_AF-A0A0N8NTK2-F1
#
_entry.id   AF-A0A0N8NTK2-F1
#
_cell.length_a   1.000
_cell.length_b   1.000
_cell.length_c   1.000
_cell.angle_alpha   90.00
_cell.angle_beta   90.00
_cell.angle_gamma   90.00
#
_symmetry.space_group_name_H-M   'P 1'
#
loop_
_entity.id
_entity.type
_entity.pdbx_description
1 polymer ?
#
loop_
_entity_poly.entity_id
_entity_poly.type
_entity_poly.pdbx_seq_one_letter_code
_entity_poly.pdbx_strand_id
1 'polypeptide(L)'
;MAGKADNTKNQVKEITDRLEQGVKDLFSGDKYLTYLQTMSRFRRYSTRNTLLIYMQKPDATLVAGFQAWQAKFGRYVKKGEKGIKILAPTPFTIRKEQQKLDPDTRMPVLDASGLPVTEEVEVRIARFKVIPVFDLSQTDGKPLPSLVEDLIGDVKHYEVFLEALRTVSPLPIRFEPLEPGTDGHCRMGDRISIREGMSEIQTISAVIHEITHARLHDPEHTPPEDETVKPKDRRTEEVEAESVSYAVCQYYGIETAANSFGYLAEWSKTRELKELNASLDIIRKTAAELIDSIDGNFRALAKERGISLDSQQREEAPVPAPDTSSPSIEETVPSPSKPEKQYKLGYGHMGNGLTVWNRLEEQNGDYVTVAHIGADRSVTFYDKDMPEAVKAGIEKVARTSEMSVSATQDTPVFSVPPIPDTPNIPELDTASEVLAPVPETASTPEPEQEASEEDGLLPDPAIGLSERDLFGYTDPAMLPLLTGRAQELFDADHTIYMLYPDNTEAMVFEREEIAGHDGIFGMEAEEWQASREFGQMKNSARNSEASREADLLYGSGDRFGIYQLKDGDALRYHRWAHFDELQKGGMTVDRANYELVYTAPLTEGTTLGDIVETFNIDHPTDFHGHSLSASDIVVFKKDGEVKSFYDDGGPFVELPAFIGNEGLDKTYTHSGNMPEHSDPEPPPSVAELEAQVKAGKQISLLDLANAVKKDAEHIRHKEKPSILARLQEGKKAANNSEQKDVPKRSKEREV
;
A
#
# COMPACT_ATOMS: atom_id res chain seq x y z
N MET A 1 -20.32 18.81 -24.64
CA MET A 1 -20.64 18.81 -23.18
C MET A 1 -20.91 17.40 -22.60
N ALA A 2 -21.43 16.42 -23.36
CA ALA A 2 -21.64 15.06 -22.85
C ALA A 2 -20.33 14.31 -22.48
N GLY A 3 -19.27 14.43 -23.31
CA GLY A 3 -17.98 13.76 -23.09
C GLY A 3 -17.26 14.13 -21.79
N LYS A 4 -17.12 15.43 -21.45
CA LYS A 4 -16.51 15.88 -20.17
C LYS A 4 -17.28 15.37 -18.95
N ALA A 5 -18.61 15.32 -19.03
CA ALA A 5 -19.45 14.92 -17.91
C ALA A 5 -19.32 13.41 -17.62
N ASP A 6 -19.16 12.59 -18.65
CA ASP A 6 -18.96 11.14 -18.50
C ASP A 6 -17.54 10.80 -18.05
N ASN A 7 -16.51 11.52 -18.52
CA ASN A 7 -15.14 11.35 -18.03
C ASN A 7 -15.02 11.68 -16.52
N THR A 8 -15.60 12.82 -16.09
CA THR A 8 -15.59 13.21 -14.66
C THR A 8 -16.30 12.17 -13.78
N LYS A 9 -17.39 11.57 -14.26
CA LYS A 9 -18.12 10.53 -13.52
C LYS A 9 -17.30 9.25 -13.40
N ASN A 10 -16.60 8.85 -14.45
CA ASN A 10 -15.76 7.65 -14.45
C ASN A 10 -14.57 7.81 -13.50
N GLN A 11 -13.87 8.95 -13.53
CA GLN A 11 -12.76 9.23 -12.61
C GLN A 11 -13.20 9.25 -11.13
N VAL A 12 -14.35 9.86 -10.82
CA VAL A 12 -14.87 9.86 -9.45
C VAL A 12 -15.25 8.45 -9.02
N LYS A 13 -15.81 7.63 -9.93
CA LYS A 13 -16.13 6.24 -9.65
C LYS A 13 -14.87 5.42 -9.36
N GLU A 14 -13.84 5.51 -10.20
CA GLU A 14 -12.57 4.80 -10.01
C GLU A 14 -11.91 5.17 -8.66
N ILE A 15 -11.86 6.46 -8.33
CA ILE A 15 -11.35 6.94 -7.04
C ILE A 15 -12.19 6.41 -5.87
N THR A 16 -13.50 6.28 -6.05
CA THR A 16 -14.40 5.71 -5.02
C THR A 16 -14.13 4.22 -4.84
N ASP A 17 -14.03 3.44 -5.92
CA ASP A 17 -13.73 2.00 -5.87
C ASP A 17 -12.35 1.77 -5.21
N ARG A 18 -11.36 2.60 -5.54
CA ARG A 18 -10.02 2.58 -4.92
C ARG A 18 -10.07 2.91 -3.42
N LEU A 19 -10.93 3.85 -3.01
CA LEU A 19 -11.15 4.16 -1.59
C LEU A 19 -11.73 2.95 -0.84
N GLU A 20 -12.70 2.25 -1.42
CA GLU A 20 -13.31 1.08 -0.79
C GLU A 20 -12.29 -0.04 -0.56
N GLN A 21 -11.44 -0.31 -1.55
CA GLN A 21 -10.35 -1.27 -1.40
C GLN A 21 -9.30 -0.77 -0.40
N GLY A 22 -8.94 0.52 -0.47
CA GLY A 22 -7.98 1.13 0.45
C GLY A 22 -8.38 1.00 1.92
N VAL A 23 -9.67 1.11 2.24
CA VAL A 23 -10.17 0.89 3.61
C VAL A 23 -9.96 -0.56 4.05
N LYS A 24 -10.22 -1.56 3.18
CA LYS A 24 -10.01 -2.98 3.53
C LYS A 24 -8.54 -3.31 3.74
N ASP A 25 -7.69 -2.80 2.83
CA ASP A 25 -6.25 -2.98 2.89
C ASP A 25 -5.65 -2.32 4.15
N LEU A 26 -6.26 -1.24 4.62
CA LEU A 26 -5.79 -0.49 5.78
C LEU A 26 -5.75 -1.34 7.05
N PHE A 27 -6.77 -2.18 7.23
CA PHE A 27 -6.91 -3.06 8.40
C PHE A 27 -6.20 -4.40 8.21
N SER A 28 -5.45 -4.57 7.12
CA SER A 28 -4.67 -5.75 6.79
C SER A 28 -3.17 -5.43 6.89
N GLY A 29 -2.49 -5.95 7.91
CA GLY A 29 -1.06 -5.70 8.18
C GLY A 29 -0.77 -4.35 8.85
N ASP A 30 0.46 -3.86 8.73
CA ASP A 30 0.98 -2.70 9.49
C ASP A 30 0.55 -1.32 8.93
N LYS A 31 -0.29 -1.31 7.90
CA LYS A 31 -0.73 -0.11 7.16
C LYS A 31 -1.53 0.88 8.02
N TYR A 32 -2.22 0.40 9.04
CA TYR A 32 -3.10 1.21 9.87
C TYR A 32 -2.35 2.31 10.64
N LEU A 33 -1.18 1.99 11.22
CA LEU A 33 -0.39 2.94 11.99
C LEU A 33 0.11 4.09 11.10
N THR A 34 0.66 3.76 9.93
CA THR A 34 1.11 4.74 8.94
C THR A 34 -0.03 5.64 8.46
N TYR A 35 -1.24 5.09 8.35
CA TYR A 35 -2.43 5.88 8.07
C TYR A 35 -2.79 6.82 9.22
N LEU A 36 -2.77 6.37 10.48
CA LEU A 36 -3.05 7.26 11.62
C LEU A 36 -2.01 8.38 11.72
N GLN A 37 -0.74 8.10 11.43
CA GLN A 37 0.31 9.11 11.29
C GLN A 37 -0.03 10.12 10.19
N THR A 38 -0.41 9.65 9.00
CA THR A 38 -0.85 10.52 7.89
C THR A 38 -2.07 11.36 8.30
N MET A 39 -3.04 10.73 8.96
CA MET A 39 -4.27 11.37 9.43
C MET A 39 -3.99 12.47 10.45
N SER A 40 -3.01 12.29 11.34
CA SER A 40 -2.61 13.32 12.32
C SER A 40 -2.16 14.62 11.63
N ARG A 41 -1.45 14.51 10.49
CA ARG A 41 -0.96 15.63 9.67
C ARG A 41 -2.08 16.26 8.85
N PHE A 42 -2.95 15.43 8.26
CA PHE A 42 -4.04 15.87 7.36
C PHE A 42 -5.42 15.90 8.04
N ARG A 43 -5.49 16.12 9.35
CA ARG A 43 -6.74 16.08 10.15
C ARG A 43 -7.86 17.01 9.68
N ARG A 44 -7.51 18.05 8.92
CA ARG A 44 -8.45 19.03 8.33
C ARG A 44 -9.05 18.59 6.99
N TYR A 45 -8.50 17.54 6.37
CA TYR A 45 -9.06 16.90 5.19
C TYR A 45 -10.14 15.88 5.60
N SER A 46 -11.04 15.54 4.68
CA SER A 46 -11.99 14.45 4.91
C SER A 46 -11.27 13.12 5.02
N THR A 47 -11.85 12.13 5.72
CA THR A 47 -11.27 10.79 5.85
C THR A 47 -10.94 10.16 4.50
N ARG A 48 -11.81 10.39 3.50
CA ARG A 48 -11.55 9.99 2.10
C ARG A 48 -10.31 10.67 1.52
N ASN A 49 -10.17 11.98 1.65
CA ASN A 49 -9.00 12.69 1.11
C ASN A 49 -7.73 12.33 1.88
N THR A 50 -7.80 12.14 3.20
CA THR A 50 -6.68 11.65 4.01
C THR A 50 -6.24 10.26 3.54
N LEU A 51 -7.18 9.34 3.31
CA LEU A 51 -6.88 8.01 2.78
C LEU A 51 -6.29 8.08 1.37
N LEU A 52 -6.80 8.96 0.50
CA LEU A 52 -6.23 9.17 -0.84
C LEU A 52 -4.79 9.68 -0.79
N ILE A 53 -4.49 10.62 0.10
CA ILE A 53 -3.13 11.13 0.31
C ILE A 53 -2.25 9.98 0.79
N TYR A 54 -2.68 9.24 1.82
CA TYR A 54 -1.96 8.08 2.34
C TYR A 54 -1.64 7.04 1.25
N MET A 55 -2.63 6.65 0.44
CA MET A 55 -2.47 5.62 -0.60
C MET A 55 -1.52 6.03 -1.73
N GLN A 56 -1.26 7.32 -1.91
CA GLN A 56 -0.42 7.85 -2.98
C GLN A 56 0.94 8.31 -2.48
N LYS A 57 1.00 8.86 -1.26
CA LYS A 57 2.19 9.39 -0.61
C LYS A 57 2.07 9.29 0.93
N PRO A 58 2.36 8.11 1.53
CA PRO A 58 2.24 7.88 2.98
C PRO A 58 3.14 8.79 3.83
N ASP A 59 4.24 9.27 3.26
CA ASP A 59 5.20 10.18 3.88
C ASP A 59 4.83 11.67 3.69
N ALA A 60 3.67 11.98 3.10
CA ALA A 60 3.24 13.36 2.89
C ALA A 60 3.16 14.14 4.23
N THR A 61 3.64 15.37 4.19
CA THR A 61 3.75 16.26 5.35
C THR A 61 2.82 17.45 5.24
N LEU A 62 2.67 18.01 4.04
CA LEU A 62 1.80 19.15 3.77
C LEU A 62 1.46 19.19 2.29
N VAL A 63 0.18 19.25 1.95
CA VAL A 63 -0.27 19.27 0.55
C VAL A 63 -1.02 20.56 0.21
N ALA A 64 -0.77 21.08 -0.98
CA ALA A 64 -1.53 22.19 -1.55
C ALA A 64 -1.66 22.07 -3.07
N GLY A 65 -2.66 22.75 -3.64
CA GLY A 65 -2.79 22.83 -5.09
C GLY A 65 -1.64 23.62 -5.72
N PHE A 66 -1.32 23.35 -6.98
CA PHE A 66 -0.21 23.97 -7.72
C PHE A 66 -0.15 25.50 -7.56
N GLN A 67 -1.25 26.19 -7.86
CA GLN A 67 -1.33 27.65 -7.73
C GLN A 67 -1.26 28.13 -6.28
N ALA A 68 -1.70 27.33 -5.32
CA ALA A 68 -1.64 27.70 -3.91
C ALA A 68 -0.20 27.72 -3.40
N TRP A 69 0.65 26.79 -3.84
CA TRP A 69 2.09 26.80 -3.56
C TRP A 69 2.72 28.13 -3.99
N GLN A 70 2.43 28.56 -5.21
CA GLN A 70 3.00 29.80 -5.75
C GLN A 70 2.42 31.04 -5.07
N ALA A 71 1.08 31.15 -5.02
CA ALA A 71 0.41 32.37 -4.59
C ALA A 71 0.43 32.61 -3.07
N LYS A 72 0.42 31.54 -2.26
CA LYS A 72 0.29 31.66 -0.79
C LYS A 72 1.60 31.39 -0.06
N PHE A 73 2.44 30.52 -0.60
CA PHE A 73 3.64 30.04 0.09
C PHE A 73 4.93 30.50 -0.57
N GLY A 74 4.88 31.09 -1.78
CA GLY A 74 6.07 31.50 -2.52
C GLY A 74 6.98 30.30 -2.85
N ARG A 75 6.36 29.14 -3.10
CA ARG A 75 7.00 27.90 -3.51
C ARG A 75 6.46 27.46 -4.87
N TYR A 76 7.22 26.72 -5.64
CA TYR A 76 6.81 26.18 -6.93
C TYR A 76 6.99 24.67 -6.91
N VAL A 77 6.07 23.97 -7.57
CA VAL A 77 6.19 22.52 -7.76
C VAL A 77 7.37 22.26 -8.68
N LYS A 78 8.23 21.30 -8.33
CA LYS A 78 9.38 20.92 -9.15
C LYS A 78 8.88 20.29 -10.46
N LYS A 79 9.63 20.50 -11.54
CA LYS A 79 9.31 19.90 -12.85
C LYS A 79 9.34 18.37 -12.73
N GLY A 80 8.39 17.67 -13.35
CA GLY A 80 8.28 16.21 -13.32
C GLY A 80 7.57 15.60 -12.10
N GLU A 81 7.17 16.40 -11.11
CA GLU A 81 6.51 15.89 -9.91
C GLU A 81 5.08 15.41 -10.16
N LYS A 82 4.73 14.23 -9.64
CA LYS A 82 3.39 13.64 -9.80
C LYS A 82 2.42 14.20 -8.76
N GLY A 83 1.27 14.70 -9.21
CA GLY A 83 0.22 15.21 -8.34
C GLY A 83 -0.54 14.10 -7.60
N ILE A 84 -0.79 14.31 -6.31
CA ILE A 84 -1.66 13.49 -5.45
C ILE A 84 -3.11 13.84 -5.78
N LYS A 85 -3.89 12.85 -6.22
CA LYS A 85 -5.30 13.04 -6.58
C LYS A 85 -6.18 13.10 -5.34
N ILE A 86 -6.96 14.17 -5.19
CA ILE A 86 -7.96 14.34 -4.11
C ILE A 86 -9.33 14.73 -4.66
N LEU A 87 -10.38 14.55 -3.85
CA LEU A 87 -11.74 14.97 -4.19
C LEU A 87 -12.00 16.40 -3.69
N ALA A 88 -12.33 17.30 -4.62
CA ALA A 88 -12.69 18.68 -4.31
C ALA A 88 -14.18 18.95 -4.60
N PRO A 89 -14.90 19.64 -3.69
CA PRO A 89 -16.29 20.00 -3.91
C PRO A 89 -16.40 21.11 -4.97
N THR A 90 -17.20 20.86 -6.00
CA THR A 90 -17.62 21.82 -7.03
C THR A 90 -19.15 21.86 -7.10
N PRO A 91 -19.81 22.40 -6.05
CA PRO A 91 -21.27 22.43 -6.01
C PRO A 91 -21.81 23.34 -7.11
N PHE A 92 -22.97 22.97 -7.66
CA PHE A 92 -23.69 23.77 -8.64
C PHE A 92 -25.14 23.96 -8.21
N THR A 93 -25.74 25.08 -8.59
CA THR A 93 -27.13 25.40 -8.25
C THR A 93 -28.04 25.04 -9.42
N ILE A 94 -29.15 24.38 -9.13
CA ILE A 94 -30.23 24.17 -10.10
C ILE A 94 -31.55 24.69 -9.54
N ARG A 95 -32.43 25.15 -10.44
CA ARG A 95 -33.82 25.47 -10.10
C ARG A 95 -34.64 24.21 -10.25
N LYS A 96 -35.36 23.82 -9.20
CA LYS A 96 -36.29 22.69 -9.22
C LYS A 96 -37.64 23.14 -8.68
N GLU A 97 -38.70 22.80 -9.41
CA GLU A 97 -40.05 22.85 -8.86
C GLU A 97 -40.16 21.80 -7.75
N GLN A 98 -40.43 22.26 -6.53
CA GLN A 98 -40.70 21.41 -5.39
C GLN A 98 -42.07 21.76 -4.83
N GLN A 99 -42.76 20.77 -4.25
CA GLN A 99 -44.01 21.06 -3.55
C GLN A 99 -43.71 21.99 -2.38
N LYS A 100 -44.42 23.11 -2.31
CA LYS A 100 -44.34 24.04 -1.20
C LYS A 100 -44.84 23.31 0.04
N LEU A 101 -43.94 23.06 0.99
CA LEU A 101 -44.31 22.42 2.26
C LEU A 101 -44.63 23.49 3.30
N ASP A 102 -45.67 23.25 4.09
CA ASP A 102 -45.99 24.07 5.25
C ASP A 102 -44.86 23.91 6.31
N PRO A 103 -44.32 25.01 6.87
CA PRO A 103 -43.13 24.98 7.75
C PRO A 103 -43.31 24.14 9.01
N ASP A 104 -44.53 24.06 9.54
CA ASP A 104 -44.82 23.40 10.81
C ASP A 104 -45.23 21.94 10.60
N THR A 105 -45.99 21.67 9.53
CA THR A 105 -46.58 20.33 9.30
C THR A 105 -45.79 19.47 8.31
N ARG A 106 -44.85 20.05 7.55
CA ARG A 106 -44.11 19.40 6.44
C ARG A 106 -45.03 18.75 5.40
N MET A 107 -46.31 19.14 5.34
CA MET A 107 -47.25 18.65 4.34
C MET A 107 -47.33 19.62 3.15
N PRO A 108 -47.67 19.13 1.94
CA PRO A 108 -47.82 20.00 0.77
C PRO A 108 -48.92 21.02 0.98
N VAL A 109 -48.58 22.30 0.81
CA VAL A 109 -49.55 23.40 0.77
C VAL A 109 -50.43 23.19 -0.45
N LEU A 110 -51.73 23.00 -0.23
CA LEU A 110 -52.70 22.80 -1.30
C LEU A 110 -53.26 24.16 -1.76
N ASP A 111 -53.50 24.30 -3.05
CA ASP A 111 -54.19 25.44 -3.64
C ASP A 111 -55.71 25.38 -3.41
N ALA A 112 -56.45 26.39 -3.88
CA ALA A 112 -57.90 26.48 -3.74
C ALA A 112 -58.67 25.34 -4.45
N SER A 113 -58.00 24.56 -5.32
CA SER A 113 -58.54 23.38 -6.00
C SER A 113 -58.14 22.05 -5.33
N GLY A 114 -57.39 22.10 -4.23
CA GLY A 114 -56.91 20.91 -3.51
C GLY A 114 -55.69 20.24 -4.14
N LEU A 115 -54.97 20.93 -5.05
CA LEU A 115 -53.74 20.43 -5.66
C LEU A 115 -52.50 21.00 -4.95
N PRO A 116 -51.40 20.24 -4.82
CA PRO A 116 -50.16 20.74 -4.23
C PRO A 116 -49.58 21.93 -5.00
N VAL A 117 -49.39 23.06 -4.31
CA VAL A 117 -48.68 24.23 -4.83
C VAL A 117 -47.21 23.87 -5.02
N THR A 118 -46.67 24.09 -6.22
CA THR A 118 -45.24 23.98 -6.48
C THR A 118 -44.57 25.36 -6.40
N GLU A 119 -43.35 25.39 -5.87
CA GLU A 119 -42.49 26.58 -5.82
C GLU A 119 -41.14 26.24 -6.50
N GLU A 120 -40.61 27.16 -7.29
CA GLU A 120 -39.25 27.01 -7.83
C GLU A 120 -38.24 27.33 -6.73
N VAL A 121 -37.55 26.29 -6.25
CA VAL A 121 -36.50 26.42 -5.24
C VAL A 121 -35.13 26.24 -5.89
N GLU A 122 -34.19 27.13 -5.59
CA GLU A 122 -32.79 26.95 -5.93
C GLU A 122 -32.15 25.92 -5.00
N VAL A 123 -31.87 24.73 -5.53
CA VAL A 123 -31.24 23.62 -4.81
C VAL A 123 -29.76 23.56 -5.17
N ARG A 124 -28.89 23.67 -4.17
CA ARG A 124 -27.45 23.47 -4.31
C ARG A 124 -27.14 21.96 -4.31
N ILE A 125 -26.68 21.44 -5.45
CA ILE A 125 -26.25 20.04 -5.56
C ILE A 125 -24.76 19.95 -5.28
N ALA A 126 -24.38 19.07 -4.36
CA ALA A 126 -23.00 18.70 -4.12
C ALA A 126 -22.49 17.84 -5.30
N ARG A 127 -21.46 18.33 -5.99
CA ARG A 127 -20.71 17.58 -7.00
C ARG A 127 -19.24 17.64 -6.62
N PHE A 128 -18.51 16.59 -6.93
CA PHE A 128 -17.07 16.51 -6.69
C PHE A 128 -16.34 16.35 -8.02
N LYS A 129 -15.12 16.87 -8.07
CA LYS A 129 -14.15 16.58 -9.13
C LYS A 129 -12.84 16.12 -8.52
N VAL A 130 -12.08 15.35 -9.27
CA VAL A 130 -10.72 14.98 -8.91
C VAL A 130 -9.80 16.16 -9.24
N ILE A 131 -8.94 16.56 -8.30
CA ILE A 131 -7.90 17.57 -8.54
C ILE A 131 -6.55 17.09 -8.03
N PRO A 132 -5.44 17.49 -8.68
CA PRO A 132 -4.10 17.23 -8.17
C PRO A 132 -3.71 18.24 -7.06
N VAL A 133 -3.03 17.73 -6.04
CA VAL A 133 -2.29 18.50 -5.04
C VAL A 133 -0.87 17.96 -4.92
N PHE A 134 0.05 18.75 -4.39
CA PHE A 134 1.47 18.41 -4.31
C PHE A 134 1.94 18.54 -2.87
N ASP A 135 2.76 17.61 -2.43
CA ASP A 135 3.40 17.64 -1.11
C ASP A 135 4.54 18.67 -1.07
N LEU A 136 4.88 19.14 0.13
CA LEU A 136 6.00 20.06 0.37
C LEU A 136 7.32 19.56 -0.24
N SER A 137 7.62 18.26 -0.12
CA SER A 137 8.86 17.66 -0.68
C SER A 137 8.96 17.80 -2.20
N GLN A 138 7.82 17.95 -2.88
CA GLN A 138 7.69 18.13 -4.33
C GLN A 138 7.79 19.59 -4.76
N THR A 139 8.14 20.50 -3.85
CA THR A 139 8.22 21.93 -4.12
C THR A 139 9.57 22.50 -3.73
N ASP A 140 10.01 23.54 -4.45
CA ASP A 140 11.14 24.38 -4.10
C ASP A 140 10.69 25.82 -3.84
N GLY A 141 11.49 26.57 -3.10
CA GLY A 141 11.22 27.97 -2.78
C GLY A 141 11.38 28.27 -1.29
N LYS A 142 10.66 29.28 -0.81
CA LYS A 142 10.86 29.83 0.55
C LYS A 142 10.61 28.76 1.62
N PRO A 143 11.53 28.58 2.59
CA PRO A 143 11.31 27.64 3.68
C PRO A 143 10.01 28.01 4.41
N LEU A 144 9.18 27.00 4.69
CA LEU A 144 7.98 27.22 5.47
C LEU A 144 8.34 27.36 6.96
N PRO A 145 7.59 28.18 7.72
CA PRO A 145 7.71 28.16 9.17
C PRO A 145 7.39 26.75 9.68
N SER A 146 8.27 26.18 10.52
CA SER A 146 7.98 24.90 11.19
C SER A 146 6.82 25.10 12.16
N LEU A 147 5.78 24.28 12.06
CA LEU A 147 4.56 24.43 12.88
C LEU A 147 4.57 23.57 14.16
N VAL A 148 5.56 22.68 14.31
CA VAL A 148 5.61 21.73 15.42
C VAL A 148 7.05 21.72 15.95
N GLU A 149 7.21 22.07 17.22
CA GLU A 149 8.42 21.67 17.94
C GLU A 149 8.25 20.18 18.27
N ASP A 150 9.10 19.32 17.70
CA ASP A 150 9.04 17.89 17.99
C ASP A 150 9.29 17.65 19.49
N LEU A 151 8.37 16.96 20.16
CA LEU A 151 8.53 16.49 21.54
C LEU A 151 9.30 15.17 21.56
N ILE A 152 10.58 15.19 21.15
CA ILE A 152 11.42 14.00 21.18
C ILE A 152 11.99 13.82 22.59
N GLY A 153 11.54 12.77 23.28
CA GLY A 153 12.09 12.29 24.56
C GLY A 153 11.34 12.77 25.80
N ASP A 154 11.35 14.08 26.05
CA ASP A 154 10.71 14.74 27.21
C ASP A 154 9.57 15.62 26.68
N VAL A 155 8.38 15.59 27.30
CA VAL A 155 7.28 16.44 26.84
C VAL A 155 7.63 17.86 27.27
N LYS A 156 8.20 18.67 26.37
CA LYS A 156 8.46 20.09 26.62
C LYS A 156 7.21 20.73 27.22
N HIS A 157 7.38 21.31 28.41
CA HIS A 157 6.29 21.88 29.19
C HIS A 157 5.19 20.88 29.58
N TYR A 158 5.56 19.64 29.93
CA TYR A 158 4.66 18.56 30.38
C TYR A 158 3.53 19.04 31.30
N GLU A 159 3.86 19.80 32.34
CA GLU A 159 2.87 20.33 33.28
C GLU A 159 1.83 21.27 32.63
N VAL A 160 2.25 22.07 31.66
CA VAL A 160 1.37 22.96 30.90
C VAL A 160 0.50 22.15 29.93
N PHE A 161 1.08 21.12 29.31
CA PHE A 161 0.36 20.23 28.42
C PHE A 161 -0.68 19.39 29.17
N LEU A 162 -0.33 18.87 30.34
CA LEU A 162 -1.25 18.13 31.20
C LEU A 162 -2.37 19.03 31.75
N GLU A 163 -2.07 20.29 32.06
CA GLU A 163 -3.09 21.27 32.41
C GLU A 163 -4.04 21.56 31.24
N ALA A 164 -3.52 21.70 30.01
CA ALA A 164 -4.34 21.84 28.82
C ALA A 164 -5.27 20.62 28.63
N LEU A 165 -4.76 19.40 28.85
CA LEU A 165 -5.58 18.17 28.83
C LEU A 165 -6.66 18.17 29.91
N ARG A 166 -6.36 18.64 31.13
CA ARG A 166 -7.37 18.81 32.19
C ARG A 166 -8.46 19.79 31.79
N THR A 167 -8.14 20.87 31.08
CA THR A 167 -9.13 21.83 30.57
C THR A 167 -9.98 21.26 29.42
N VAL A 168 -9.37 20.42 28.57
CA VAL A 168 -10.05 19.77 27.43
C VAL A 168 -10.94 18.62 27.87
N SER A 169 -10.63 17.98 28.99
CA SER A 169 -11.37 16.84 29.52
C SER A 169 -12.81 17.20 29.92
N PRO A 170 -13.82 16.42 29.51
CA PRO A 170 -15.20 16.62 29.97
C PRO A 170 -15.39 16.21 31.44
N LEU A 171 -14.51 15.36 31.97
CA LEU A 171 -14.56 14.84 33.33
C LEU A 171 -13.31 15.22 34.12
N PRO A 172 -13.40 15.35 35.46
CA PRO A 172 -12.23 15.61 36.28
C PRO A 172 -11.23 14.46 36.21
N ILE A 173 -9.95 14.77 35.99
CA ILE A 173 -8.85 13.80 35.95
C ILE A 173 -8.23 13.66 37.34
N ARG A 174 -8.09 12.44 37.83
CA ARG A 174 -7.41 12.09 39.09
C ARG A 174 -6.27 11.12 38.84
N PHE A 175 -5.20 11.32 39.59
CA PHE A 175 -4.07 10.38 39.66
C PHE A 175 -4.26 9.56 40.93
N GLU A 176 -4.28 8.24 40.78
CA GLU A 176 -4.43 7.32 41.91
C GLU A 176 -3.67 6.00 41.67
N PRO A 177 -3.35 5.24 42.72
CA PRO A 177 -2.82 3.89 42.57
C PRO A 177 -3.85 2.99 41.86
N LEU A 178 -3.49 2.41 40.72
CA LEU A 178 -4.29 1.43 39.97
C LEU A 178 -3.58 0.07 39.90
N GLU A 179 -4.32 -0.98 39.54
CA GLU A 179 -3.76 -2.32 39.38
C GLU A 179 -2.68 -2.35 38.27
N PRO A 180 -1.62 -3.17 38.43
CA PRO A 180 -0.61 -3.33 37.39
C PRO A 180 -1.24 -3.80 36.07
N GLY A 181 -0.97 -3.06 34.98
CA GLY A 181 -1.54 -3.33 33.66
C GLY A 181 -2.77 -2.47 33.30
N THR A 182 -3.25 -1.63 34.21
CA THR A 182 -4.28 -0.62 33.93
C THR A 182 -3.67 0.77 33.99
N ASP A 183 -3.56 1.43 32.84
CA ASP A 183 -2.96 2.77 32.75
C ASP A 183 -3.96 3.87 33.12
N GLY A 184 -5.23 3.67 32.77
CA GLY A 184 -6.34 4.55 33.12
C GLY A 184 -7.68 3.82 33.06
N HIS A 185 -8.71 4.46 33.61
CA HIS A 185 -10.10 4.10 33.34
C HIS A 185 -11.02 5.32 33.49
N CYS A 186 -12.00 5.41 32.61
CA CYS A 186 -13.05 6.42 32.65
C CYS A 186 -14.30 5.89 33.36
N ARG A 187 -14.70 6.55 34.46
CA ARG A 187 -16.03 6.35 35.07
C ARG A 187 -16.98 7.43 34.57
N MET A 188 -17.87 7.03 33.67
CA MET A 188 -18.86 7.92 33.03
C MET A 188 -19.65 8.72 34.08
N GLY A 189 -19.79 10.02 33.85
CA GLY A 189 -20.47 10.96 34.75
C GLY A 189 -19.75 11.30 36.07
N ASP A 190 -18.60 10.68 36.37
CA ASP A 190 -17.86 10.90 37.63
C ASP A 190 -16.46 11.48 37.36
N ARG A 191 -15.52 10.66 36.86
CA ARG A 191 -14.11 11.03 36.74
C ARG A 191 -13.32 10.13 35.78
N ILE A 192 -12.19 10.65 35.33
CA ILE A 192 -11.12 9.87 34.70
C ILE A 192 -10.05 9.59 35.76
N SER A 193 -9.68 8.33 35.93
CA SER A 193 -8.63 7.89 36.83
C SER A 193 -7.41 7.41 36.05
N ILE A 194 -6.22 7.93 36.39
CA ILE A 194 -4.94 7.61 35.73
C ILE A 194 -3.97 7.05 36.76
N ARG A 195 -3.21 6.03 36.39
CA ARG A 195 -2.25 5.37 37.28
C ARG A 195 -1.09 6.29 37.65
N GLU A 196 -0.79 6.37 38.94
CA GLU A 196 0.39 7.09 39.44
C GLU A 196 1.71 6.42 39.06
N GLY A 197 2.75 7.23 38.83
CA GLY A 197 4.13 6.76 38.63
C GLY A 197 4.46 6.23 37.22
N MET A 198 3.59 6.47 36.23
CA MET A 198 3.89 6.20 34.82
C MET A 198 4.83 7.26 34.23
N SER A 199 5.46 6.95 33.08
CA SER A 199 6.23 7.95 32.34
C SER A 199 5.31 9.06 31.81
N GLU A 200 5.87 10.22 31.50
CA GLU A 200 5.10 11.35 30.94
C GLU A 200 4.37 10.96 29.64
N ILE A 201 5.07 10.25 28.75
CA ILE A 201 4.53 9.74 27.48
C ILE A 201 3.35 8.79 27.72
N GLN A 202 3.52 7.82 28.61
CA GLN A 202 2.48 6.85 28.93
C GLN A 202 1.29 7.55 29.60
N THR A 203 1.55 8.52 30.46
CA THR A 203 0.52 9.31 31.14
C THR A 203 -0.31 10.12 30.15
N ILE A 204 0.33 10.84 29.21
CA ILE A 204 -0.39 11.62 28.19
C ILE A 204 -1.22 10.71 27.29
N SER A 205 -0.64 9.60 26.83
CA SER A 205 -1.35 8.62 25.99
C SER A 205 -2.58 8.07 26.71
N ALA A 206 -2.46 7.71 27.99
CA ALA A 206 -3.57 7.23 28.80
C ALA A 206 -4.63 8.33 29.03
N VAL A 207 -4.23 9.56 29.34
CA VAL A 207 -5.16 10.68 29.52
C VAL A 207 -5.97 10.94 28.26
N ILE A 208 -5.33 10.99 27.08
CA ILE A 208 -6.03 11.22 25.81
C ILE A 208 -6.99 10.08 25.49
N HIS A 209 -6.57 8.83 25.75
CA HIS A 209 -7.42 7.65 25.60
C HIS A 209 -8.70 7.76 26.44
N GLU A 210 -8.56 8.06 27.73
CA GLU A 210 -9.70 8.18 28.64
C GLU A 210 -10.58 9.40 28.35
N ILE A 211 -10.00 10.54 27.93
CA ILE A 211 -10.77 11.70 27.46
C ILE A 211 -11.61 11.31 26.23
N THR A 212 -11.06 10.47 25.35
CA THR A 212 -11.77 10.01 24.16
C THR A 212 -12.97 9.15 24.55
N HIS A 213 -12.80 8.21 25.50
CA HIS A 213 -13.93 7.47 26.05
C HIS A 213 -14.99 8.39 26.65
N ALA A 214 -14.60 9.37 27.45
CA ALA A 214 -15.53 10.31 28.06
C ALA A 214 -16.28 11.19 27.03
N ARG A 215 -15.69 11.46 25.87
CA ARG A 215 -16.32 12.27 24.80
C ARG A 215 -17.22 11.47 23.87
N LEU A 216 -16.81 10.26 23.50
CA LEU A 216 -17.46 9.48 22.45
C LEU A 216 -18.38 8.37 22.96
N HIS A 217 -18.13 7.88 24.17
CA HIS A 217 -18.75 6.66 24.69
C HIS A 217 -19.50 6.91 26.00
N ASP A 218 -19.78 8.18 26.32
CA ASP A 218 -20.69 8.55 27.40
C ASP A 218 -22.15 8.36 26.95
N PRO A 219 -22.92 7.46 27.60
CA PRO A 219 -24.33 7.24 27.28
C PRO A 219 -25.21 8.49 27.42
N GLU A 220 -24.84 9.46 28.26
CA GLU A 220 -25.62 10.69 28.46
C GLU A 220 -25.42 11.74 27.35
N HIS A 221 -24.26 11.73 26.69
CA HIS A 221 -23.90 12.67 25.63
C HIS A 221 -24.01 12.07 24.22
N THR A 222 -24.31 10.78 24.11
CA THR A 222 -24.69 10.14 22.85
C THR A 222 -26.11 10.62 22.51
N PRO A 223 -26.34 11.35 21.39
CA PRO A 223 -27.68 11.71 20.97
C PRO A 223 -28.54 10.45 20.93
N PRO A 224 -29.82 10.47 21.33
CA PRO A 224 -30.69 9.31 21.20
C PRO A 224 -30.64 8.88 19.74
N GLU A 225 -29.98 7.75 19.50
CA GLU A 225 -29.88 7.20 18.16
C GLU A 225 -31.29 6.88 17.69
N ASP A 226 -31.51 7.01 16.38
CA ASP A 226 -32.67 6.41 15.74
C ASP A 226 -32.76 4.95 16.24
N GLU A 227 -33.93 4.47 16.70
CA GLU A 227 -34.11 3.14 17.33
C GLU A 227 -33.62 1.96 16.45
N THR A 228 -33.20 2.25 15.22
CA THR A 228 -32.65 1.37 14.20
C THR A 228 -31.12 1.23 14.21
N VAL A 229 -30.37 2.03 14.98
CA VAL A 229 -28.89 1.93 15.07
C VAL A 229 -28.52 0.95 16.18
N LYS A 230 -27.67 -0.03 15.85
CA LYS A 230 -27.20 -1.01 16.83
C LYS A 230 -26.21 -0.34 17.80
N PRO A 231 -26.29 -0.63 19.11
CA PRO A 231 -25.28 -0.19 20.07
C PRO A 231 -23.89 -0.62 19.63
N LYS A 232 -22.91 0.29 19.72
CA LYS A 232 -21.51 -0.05 19.48
C LYS A 232 -21.05 -1.10 20.49
N ASP A 233 -20.27 -2.06 20.03
CA ASP A 233 -19.64 -3.03 20.92
C ASP A 233 -18.35 -2.46 21.51
N ARG A 234 -17.96 -2.99 22.67
CA ARG A 234 -16.78 -2.51 23.41
C ARG A 234 -15.51 -2.48 22.57
N ARG A 235 -15.29 -3.46 21.67
CA ARG A 235 -14.08 -3.49 20.83
C ARG A 235 -14.01 -2.30 19.89
N THR A 236 -15.14 -1.84 19.33
CA THR A 236 -15.16 -0.65 18.47
C THR A 236 -14.85 0.61 19.27
N GLU A 237 -15.33 0.69 20.52
CA GLU A 237 -14.98 1.81 21.41
C GLU A 237 -13.48 1.86 21.72
N GLU A 238 -12.86 0.72 22.01
CA GLU A 238 -11.41 0.66 22.25
C GLU A 238 -10.61 1.02 20.99
N VAL A 239 -10.98 0.50 19.81
CA VAL A 239 -10.32 0.87 18.54
C VAL A 239 -10.41 2.37 18.31
N GLU A 240 -11.58 2.97 18.50
CA GLU A 240 -11.77 4.42 18.33
C GLU A 240 -10.91 5.21 19.33
N ALA A 241 -10.92 4.83 20.61
CA ALA A 241 -10.15 5.50 21.66
C ALA A 241 -8.63 5.38 21.47
N GLU A 242 -8.12 4.18 21.21
CA GLU A 242 -6.69 3.94 20.97
C GLU A 242 -6.21 4.67 19.72
N SER A 243 -7.00 4.67 18.65
CA SER A 243 -6.64 5.32 17.39
C SER A 243 -6.59 6.83 17.49
N VAL A 244 -7.55 7.42 18.24
CA VAL A 244 -7.54 8.86 18.54
C VAL A 244 -6.33 9.19 19.41
N SER A 245 -6.07 8.43 20.47
CA SER A 245 -4.91 8.64 21.34
C SER A 245 -3.60 8.59 20.55
N TYR A 246 -3.42 7.55 19.74
CA TYR A 246 -2.26 7.40 18.87
C TYR A 246 -2.11 8.59 17.92
N ALA A 247 -3.16 8.98 17.20
CA ALA A 247 -3.09 10.09 16.24
C ALA A 247 -2.79 11.44 16.89
N VAL A 248 -3.33 11.72 18.07
CA VAL A 248 -3.04 12.94 18.83
C VAL A 248 -1.59 12.93 19.31
N CYS A 249 -1.10 11.81 19.86
CA CYS A 249 0.30 11.67 20.26
C CYS A 249 1.26 11.89 19.08
N GLN A 250 0.99 11.28 17.93
CA GLN A 250 1.80 11.45 16.72
C GLN A 250 1.83 12.90 16.24
N TYR A 251 0.73 13.64 16.34
CA TYR A 251 0.70 15.07 15.97
C TYR A 251 1.70 15.90 16.80
N TYR A 252 1.87 15.57 18.08
CA TYR A 252 2.80 16.25 18.97
C TYR A 252 4.22 15.64 18.95
N GLY A 253 4.49 14.66 18.08
CA GLY A 253 5.78 13.98 18.01
C GLY A 253 6.05 13.01 19.17
N ILE A 254 5.00 12.59 19.88
CA ILE A 254 5.11 11.66 21.01
C ILE A 254 5.12 10.22 20.47
N GLU A 255 6.27 9.56 20.59
CA GLU A 255 6.44 8.16 20.19
C GLU A 255 5.75 7.21 21.18
N THR A 256 4.68 6.56 20.72
CA THR A 256 3.95 5.53 21.45
C THR A 256 4.38 4.13 20.99
N ALA A 257 4.30 3.12 21.87
CA ALA A 257 4.78 1.77 21.56
C ALA A 257 4.00 1.11 20.40
N ALA A 258 4.70 0.34 19.57
CA ALA A 258 4.18 -0.21 18.31
C ALA A 258 3.10 -1.32 18.44
N ASN A 259 2.82 -1.82 19.64
CA ASN A 259 2.03 -3.05 19.83
C ASN A 259 0.53 -2.84 20.17
N SER A 260 -0.01 -1.62 20.11
CA SER A 260 -1.40 -1.37 20.57
C SER A 260 -2.48 -2.01 19.70
N PHE A 261 -2.27 -2.27 18.41
CA PHE A 261 -3.35 -2.66 17.48
C PHE A 261 -3.32 -4.11 16.97
N GLY A 262 -2.68 -5.03 17.69
CA GLY A 262 -2.56 -6.44 17.24
C GLY A 262 -3.90 -7.16 17.01
N TYR A 263 -4.99 -6.67 17.59
CA TYR A 263 -6.34 -7.22 17.46
C TYR A 263 -7.16 -6.61 16.30
N LEU A 264 -6.62 -5.60 15.61
CA LEU A 264 -7.33 -4.81 14.61
C LEU A 264 -7.76 -5.62 13.38
N ALA A 265 -6.91 -6.54 12.93
CA ALA A 265 -7.23 -7.42 11.81
C ALA A 265 -8.42 -8.34 12.12
N GLU A 266 -8.58 -8.77 13.37
CA GLU A 266 -9.72 -9.59 13.79
C GLU A 266 -10.98 -8.74 13.99
N TRP A 267 -10.83 -7.54 14.55
CA TRP A 267 -11.93 -6.59 14.67
C TRP A 267 -12.53 -6.26 13.29
N SER A 268 -11.70 -5.96 12.29
CA SER A 268 -12.16 -5.51 10.97
C SER A 268 -12.87 -6.58 10.14
N LYS A 269 -12.50 -7.87 10.26
CA LYS A 269 -13.14 -9.00 9.54
C LYS A 269 -14.64 -9.11 9.79
N THR A 270 -15.09 -8.73 10.99
CA THR A 270 -16.49 -8.85 11.41
C THR A 270 -17.34 -7.63 11.02
N ARG A 271 -16.77 -6.65 10.32
CA ARG A 271 -17.36 -5.34 10.04
C ARG A 271 -17.67 -5.12 8.57
N GLU A 272 -18.77 -4.45 8.32
CA GLU A 272 -19.06 -3.95 6.98
C GLU A 272 -18.25 -2.70 6.68
N LEU A 273 -18.00 -2.45 5.39
CA LEU A 273 -17.26 -1.27 4.92
C LEU A 273 -17.86 0.06 5.43
N LYS A 274 -19.18 0.11 5.60
CA LYS A 274 -19.88 1.28 6.14
C LYS A 274 -19.52 1.54 7.61
N GLU A 275 -19.40 0.48 8.41
CA GLU A 275 -19.00 0.57 9.83
C GLU A 275 -17.55 1.02 9.96
N LEU A 276 -16.66 0.44 9.15
CA LEU A 276 -15.23 0.82 9.12
C LEU A 276 -15.05 2.30 8.73
N ASN A 277 -15.73 2.77 7.69
CA ASN A 277 -15.68 4.17 7.29
C ASN A 277 -16.24 5.10 8.38
N ALA A 278 -17.34 4.72 9.03
CA ALA A 278 -17.90 5.52 10.13
C ALA A 278 -16.90 5.65 11.29
N SER A 279 -16.23 4.56 11.66
CA SER A 279 -15.20 4.59 12.70
C SER A 279 -14.02 5.49 12.32
N LEU A 280 -13.50 5.38 11.09
CA LEU A 280 -12.44 6.26 10.59
C LEU A 280 -12.85 7.75 10.55
N ASP A 281 -14.11 8.05 10.21
CA ASP A 281 -14.64 9.41 10.25
C ASP A 281 -14.73 9.97 11.67
N ILE A 282 -15.15 9.14 12.64
CA ILE A 282 -15.20 9.48 14.07
C ILE A 282 -13.79 9.72 14.59
N ILE A 283 -12.87 8.79 14.36
CA ILE A 283 -11.47 8.90 14.78
C ILE A 283 -10.85 10.20 14.27
N ARG A 284 -10.97 10.47 12.96
CA ARG A 284 -10.43 11.69 12.35
C ARG A 284 -11.05 12.95 12.96
N LYS A 285 -12.37 13.00 13.09
CA LYS A 285 -13.08 14.17 13.63
C LYS A 285 -12.68 14.44 15.08
N THR A 286 -12.69 13.42 15.93
CA THR A 286 -12.40 13.53 17.35
C THR A 286 -10.93 13.91 17.57
N ALA A 287 -10.00 13.28 16.85
CA ALA A 287 -8.59 13.66 16.91
C ALA A 287 -8.38 15.12 16.49
N ALA A 288 -9.05 15.59 15.43
CA ALA A 288 -8.97 16.98 15.00
C ALA A 288 -9.49 17.97 16.04
N GLU A 289 -10.65 17.68 16.64
CA GLU A 289 -11.25 18.51 17.68
C GLU A 289 -10.40 18.53 18.96
N LEU A 290 -9.85 17.39 19.37
CA LEU A 290 -8.94 17.31 20.52
C LEU A 290 -7.65 18.09 20.25
N ILE A 291 -7.00 17.89 19.11
CA ILE A 291 -5.78 18.63 18.75
C ILE A 291 -6.03 20.13 18.76
N ASP A 292 -7.07 20.61 18.07
CA ASP A 292 -7.36 22.05 18.00
C ASP A 292 -7.71 22.62 19.40
N SER A 293 -8.39 21.84 20.25
CA SER A 293 -8.71 22.24 21.63
C SER A 293 -7.46 22.28 22.52
N ILE A 294 -6.59 21.28 22.43
CA ILE A 294 -5.34 21.20 23.20
C ILE A 294 -4.41 22.34 22.76
N ASP A 295 -4.20 22.54 21.45
CA ASP A 295 -3.39 23.64 20.90
C ASP A 295 -3.87 25.01 21.41
N GLY A 296 -5.20 25.24 21.40
CA GLY A 296 -5.79 26.48 21.89
C GLY A 296 -5.53 26.74 23.37
N ASN A 297 -5.75 25.73 24.21
CA ASN A 297 -5.54 25.83 25.66
C ASN A 297 -4.04 25.91 26.02
N PHE A 298 -3.21 25.10 25.38
CA PHE A 298 -1.77 25.10 25.58
C PHE A 298 -1.16 26.47 25.25
N ARG A 299 -1.54 27.09 24.12
CA ARG A 299 -1.09 28.44 23.77
C ARG A 299 -1.52 29.50 24.78
N ALA A 300 -2.74 29.39 25.30
CA ALA A 300 -3.25 30.32 26.32
C ALA A 300 -2.46 30.19 27.63
N LEU A 301 -2.25 28.96 28.12
CA LEU A 301 -1.50 28.67 29.34
C LEU A 301 -0.01 29.00 29.22
N ALA A 302 0.60 28.70 28.06
CA ALA A 302 1.98 29.06 27.77
C ALA A 302 2.16 30.58 27.85
N LYS A 303 1.25 31.36 27.25
CA LYS A 303 1.26 32.82 27.32
C LYS A 303 1.10 33.35 28.75
N GLU A 304 0.20 32.76 29.54
CA GLU A 304 0.00 33.12 30.95
C GLU A 304 1.25 32.86 31.80
N ARG A 305 1.94 31.74 31.53
CA ARG A 305 3.17 31.33 32.22
C ARG A 305 4.44 31.99 31.66
N GLY A 306 4.32 32.90 30.68
CA GLY A 306 5.45 33.61 30.08
C GLY A 306 6.35 32.75 29.18
N ILE A 307 5.85 31.61 28.71
CA ILE A 307 6.55 30.72 27.77
C ILE A 307 6.38 31.31 26.36
N SER A 308 7.50 31.68 25.74
CA SER A 308 7.52 32.11 24.34
C SER A 308 7.46 30.90 23.42
N LEU A 309 6.43 30.82 22.58
CA LEU A 309 6.24 29.76 21.60
C LEU A 309 6.80 30.12 20.21
N ASP A 310 7.38 31.32 20.07
CA ASP A 310 7.93 31.84 18.81
C ASP A 310 9.46 31.62 18.75
N SER A 311 9.86 30.38 18.48
CA SER A 311 11.25 30.01 18.21
C SER A 311 11.60 30.22 16.73
N GLN A 312 11.95 31.47 16.39
CA GLN A 312 12.82 31.99 15.32
C GLN A 312 12.91 31.30 13.93
N GLN A 313 12.61 32.12 12.91
CA GLN A 313 13.24 32.08 11.59
C GLN A 313 14.76 31.88 11.75
N ARG A 314 15.35 30.88 11.06
CA ARG A 314 16.79 30.90 10.81
C ARG A 314 17.10 32.18 10.02
N GLU A 315 17.67 33.18 10.67
CA GLU A 315 18.50 34.17 9.98
C GLU A 315 19.65 33.40 9.32
N GLU A 316 19.63 33.34 8.00
CA GLU A 316 20.82 33.03 7.22
C GLU A 316 21.87 34.10 7.55
N ALA A 317 22.97 33.69 8.19
CA ALA A 317 24.17 34.51 8.23
C ALA A 317 24.61 34.79 6.77
N PRO A 318 24.95 36.04 6.41
CA PRO A 318 25.32 36.36 5.05
C PRO A 318 26.66 35.71 4.72
N VAL A 319 26.67 34.86 3.69
CA VAL A 319 27.90 34.32 3.09
C VAL A 319 28.55 35.46 2.30
N PRO A 320 29.78 35.91 2.64
CA PRO A 320 30.51 36.83 1.78
C PRO A 320 31.14 36.05 0.62
N ALA A 321 31.03 36.61 -0.59
CA ALA A 321 31.67 36.12 -1.80
C ALA A 321 33.22 36.15 -1.68
N PRO A 322 33.95 35.31 -2.44
CA PRO A 322 35.39 35.15 -2.29
C PRO A 322 36.11 36.29 -3.02
N ASP A 323 37.09 36.89 -2.36
CA ASP A 323 38.05 37.73 -3.07
C ASP A 323 39.48 37.48 -2.58
N THR A 324 40.37 37.74 -3.51
CA THR A 324 41.63 37.06 -3.79
C THR A 324 42.84 37.64 -3.05
N SER A 325 43.91 36.82 -2.96
CA SER A 325 45.34 37.16 -2.76
C SER A 325 45.93 37.27 -1.33
N SER A 326 46.79 36.28 -1.01
CA SER A 326 47.91 36.27 -0.03
C SER A 326 49.01 37.32 -0.39
N PRO A 327 50.13 37.55 0.36
CA PRO A 327 50.74 36.84 1.53
C PRO A 327 51.18 37.82 2.68
N SER A 328 51.72 37.47 3.86
CA SER A 328 53.00 36.80 4.23
C SER A 328 53.03 36.60 5.78
N ILE A 329 53.39 35.42 6.34
CA ILE A 329 54.66 35.04 7.02
C ILE A 329 55.07 36.05 8.12
N GLU A 330 55.33 35.78 9.42
CA GLU A 330 55.90 34.70 10.26
C GLU A 330 55.45 35.04 11.72
N GLU A 331 55.17 34.15 12.67
CA GLU A 331 56.15 33.50 13.55
C GLU A 331 55.45 32.49 14.50
N THR A 332 56.22 31.49 14.91
CA THR A 332 55.94 30.25 15.67
C THR A 332 55.46 30.49 17.11
N VAL A 333 54.76 29.60 17.84
CA VAL A 333 55.08 28.25 18.41
C VAL A 333 53.79 27.63 19.05
N PRO A 334 53.76 26.39 19.60
CA PRO A 334 53.75 25.04 19.03
C PRO A 334 52.33 24.40 18.90
N SER A 335 52.22 23.36 18.07
CA SER A 335 50.98 22.61 17.79
C SER A 335 50.71 21.47 18.79
N PRO A 336 49.50 21.32 19.37
CA PRO A 336 49.06 20.06 19.97
C PRO A 336 48.60 19.10 18.86
N SER A 337 49.09 17.87 18.91
CA SER A 337 48.76 16.77 18.00
C SER A 337 47.23 16.54 17.92
N LYS A 338 46.71 16.60 16.70
CA LYS A 338 45.33 16.26 16.31
C LYS A 338 44.99 14.84 16.81
N PRO A 339 43.79 14.58 17.38
CA PRO A 339 43.40 13.21 17.74
C PRO A 339 43.27 12.36 16.47
N GLU A 340 43.95 11.20 16.44
CA GLU A 340 43.90 10.25 15.33
C GLU A 340 42.51 9.60 15.23
N LYS A 341 41.94 9.60 14.03
CA LYS A 341 40.61 9.02 13.73
C LYS A 341 40.68 7.49 13.86
N GLN A 342 39.76 6.88 14.61
CA GLN A 342 39.73 5.44 14.86
C GLN A 342 38.87 4.71 13.81
N TYR A 343 39.30 3.52 13.36
CA TYR A 343 38.62 2.76 12.30
C TYR A 343 38.27 1.34 12.77
N LYS A 344 37.03 0.90 12.49
CA LYS A 344 36.61 -0.51 12.61
C LYS A 344 36.01 -0.97 11.28
N LEU A 345 36.78 -1.72 10.49
CA LEU A 345 36.42 -2.02 9.10
C LEU A 345 35.33 -3.11 8.98
N GLY A 346 34.36 -2.89 8.10
CA GLY A 346 33.44 -3.89 7.55
C GLY A 346 33.64 -4.06 6.05
N TYR A 347 33.29 -5.23 5.50
CA TYR A 347 33.45 -5.54 4.08
C TYR A 347 32.15 -6.14 3.55
N GLY A 348 31.74 -5.79 2.33
CA GLY A 348 30.58 -6.40 1.68
C GLY A 348 30.52 -6.15 0.18
N HIS A 349 29.72 -6.97 -0.51
CA HIS A 349 29.71 -7.09 -1.97
C HIS A 349 28.70 -6.15 -2.60
N MET A 350 29.11 -5.40 -3.63
CA MET A 350 28.21 -4.63 -4.50
C MET A 350 28.68 -4.75 -5.94
N GLY A 351 28.05 -5.64 -6.72
CA GLY A 351 28.17 -5.79 -8.18
C GLY A 351 29.58 -6.02 -8.74
N ASN A 352 30.46 -5.01 -8.64
CA ASN A 352 31.76 -4.93 -9.31
C ASN A 352 32.97 -4.95 -8.34
N GLY A 353 32.78 -5.28 -7.06
CA GLY A 353 33.89 -5.31 -6.09
C GLY A 353 33.48 -5.47 -4.63
N LEU A 354 34.44 -5.23 -3.73
CA LEU A 354 34.31 -5.28 -2.27
C LEU A 354 34.31 -3.87 -1.68
N THR A 355 33.19 -3.45 -1.12
CA THR A 355 33.05 -2.16 -0.43
C THR A 355 33.52 -2.27 1.01
N VAL A 356 34.25 -1.27 1.50
CA VAL A 356 34.82 -1.21 2.85
C VAL A 356 34.17 -0.07 3.63
N TRP A 357 33.56 -0.37 4.77
CA TRP A 357 32.90 0.60 5.65
C TRP A 357 33.64 0.81 6.96
N ASN A 358 33.52 2.00 7.55
CA ASN A 358 33.90 2.26 8.94
C ASN A 358 32.67 2.11 9.85
N ARG A 359 32.62 1.04 10.63
CA ARG A 359 31.49 0.75 11.54
C ARG A 359 31.44 1.63 12.80
N LEU A 360 32.32 2.63 12.90
CA LEU A 360 32.32 3.61 13.99
C LEU A 360 31.69 4.95 13.56
N GLU A 361 31.33 5.10 12.30
CA GLU A 361 30.78 6.33 11.73
C GLU A 361 29.55 5.98 10.88
N GLU A 362 28.42 6.61 11.17
CA GLU A 362 27.14 6.42 10.47
C GLU A 362 26.66 7.73 9.88
N GLN A 363 26.19 7.69 8.63
CA GLN A 363 25.61 8.83 7.94
C GLN A 363 24.30 8.40 7.30
N ASN A 364 23.20 9.08 7.61
CA ASN A 364 21.87 8.79 7.10
C ASN A 364 21.40 7.33 7.35
N GLY A 365 21.85 6.69 8.43
CA GLY A 365 21.46 5.33 8.81
C GLY A 365 22.31 4.21 8.20
N ASP A 366 23.34 4.54 7.40
CA ASP A 366 24.29 3.57 6.84
C ASP A 366 25.72 3.83 7.34
N TYR A 367 26.53 2.77 7.47
CA TYR A 367 27.94 2.89 7.81
C TYR A 367 28.71 3.65 6.72
N VAL A 368 29.58 4.58 7.11
CA VAL A 368 30.33 5.40 6.15
C VAL A 368 31.29 4.53 5.33
N THR A 369 31.16 4.57 4.00
CA THR A 369 32.07 3.90 3.06
C THR A 369 33.42 4.61 3.04
N VAL A 370 34.50 3.88 3.35
CA VAL A 370 35.86 4.43 3.46
C VAL A 370 36.79 3.97 2.34
N ALA A 371 36.51 2.84 1.68
CA ALA A 371 37.24 2.38 0.50
C ALA A 371 36.40 1.42 -0.36
N HIS A 372 36.83 1.17 -1.60
CA HIS A 372 36.28 0.15 -2.49
C HIS A 372 37.42 -0.61 -3.18
N ILE A 373 37.30 -1.94 -3.26
CA ILE A 373 38.25 -2.83 -3.94
C ILE A 373 37.58 -3.36 -5.20
N GLY A 374 38.07 -2.96 -6.37
CA GLY A 374 37.54 -3.41 -7.66
C GLY A 374 37.84 -4.88 -7.96
N ALA A 375 37.16 -5.45 -8.96
CA ALA A 375 37.37 -6.82 -9.42
C ALA A 375 38.80 -7.11 -9.95
N ASP A 376 39.53 -6.07 -10.36
CA ASP A 376 40.95 -6.11 -10.73
C ASP A 376 41.91 -6.03 -9.53
N ARG A 377 41.36 -6.00 -8.30
CA ARG A 377 42.07 -5.77 -7.02
C ARG A 377 42.62 -4.35 -6.84
N SER A 378 42.22 -3.38 -7.67
CA SER A 378 42.52 -1.96 -7.42
C SER A 378 41.78 -1.45 -6.18
N VAL A 379 42.43 -0.65 -5.33
CA VAL A 379 41.82 -0.08 -4.12
C VAL A 379 41.62 1.42 -4.29
N THR A 380 40.38 1.88 -4.17
CA THR A 380 40.02 3.29 -4.16
C THR A 380 39.69 3.71 -2.73
N PHE A 381 40.44 4.65 -2.16
CA PHE A 381 40.19 5.18 -0.81
C PHE A 381 39.36 6.47 -0.90
N TYR A 382 38.25 6.52 -0.17
CA TYR A 382 37.38 7.71 -0.11
C TYR A 382 37.72 8.61 1.09
N ASP A 383 38.29 8.05 2.16
CA ASP A 383 38.80 8.81 3.30
C ASP A 383 40.27 9.20 3.10
N LYS A 384 40.51 10.51 2.93
CA LYS A 384 41.85 11.08 2.68
C LYS A 384 42.74 11.04 3.91
N ASP A 385 42.15 11.09 5.11
CA ASP A 385 42.85 11.20 6.40
C ASP A 385 43.12 9.82 7.05
N MET A 386 42.81 8.72 6.34
CA MET A 386 42.99 7.37 6.85
C MET A 386 44.47 7.03 7.11
N PRO A 387 44.82 6.50 8.31
CA PRO A 387 46.19 6.10 8.66
C PRO A 387 46.77 5.05 7.71
N GLU A 388 48.06 5.16 7.41
CA GLU A 388 48.76 4.23 6.49
C GLU A 388 48.66 2.77 6.92
N ALA A 389 48.62 2.49 8.24
CA ALA A 389 48.44 1.14 8.76
C ALA A 389 47.08 0.52 8.39
N VAL A 390 46.02 1.33 8.32
CA VAL A 390 44.67 0.88 7.94
C VAL A 390 44.59 0.69 6.43
N LYS A 391 45.19 1.60 5.65
CA LYS A 391 45.33 1.46 4.18
C LYS A 391 46.08 0.18 3.80
N ALA A 392 47.20 -0.09 4.45
CA ALA A 392 47.98 -1.31 4.26
C ALA A 392 47.19 -2.59 4.61
N GLY A 393 46.30 -2.52 5.61
CA GLY A 393 45.40 -3.62 5.95
C GLY A 393 44.39 -3.93 4.84
N ILE A 394 43.79 -2.90 4.23
CA ILE A 394 42.83 -3.03 3.13
C ILE A 394 43.53 -3.53 1.86
N GLU A 395 44.72 -3.02 1.54
CA GLU A 395 45.52 -3.50 0.42
C GLU A 395 45.97 -4.96 0.59
N LYS A 396 46.28 -5.38 1.83
CA LYS A 396 46.57 -6.78 2.11
C LYS A 396 45.35 -7.66 1.83
N VAL A 397 44.15 -7.24 2.23
CA VAL A 397 42.90 -7.96 1.91
C VAL A 397 42.68 -8.05 0.39
N ALA A 398 42.93 -6.96 -0.35
CA ALA A 398 42.87 -6.98 -1.82
C ALA A 398 43.86 -7.99 -2.45
N ARG A 399 45.06 -8.15 -1.87
CA ARG A 399 46.12 -9.05 -2.38
C ARG A 399 45.94 -10.51 -1.97
N THR A 400 45.45 -10.78 -0.76
CA THR A 400 45.44 -12.15 -0.19
C THR A 400 44.08 -12.82 -0.15
N SER A 401 42.99 -12.12 -0.50
CA SER A 401 41.65 -12.72 -0.45
C SER A 401 41.48 -13.78 -1.55
N GLU A 402 41.16 -15.01 -1.14
CA GLU A 402 40.74 -16.14 -1.98
C GLU A 402 39.20 -16.34 -1.98
N MET A 403 38.44 -15.40 -1.42
CA MET A 403 37.01 -15.59 -1.13
C MET A 403 36.16 -15.63 -2.41
N SER A 404 35.58 -16.80 -2.70
CA SER A 404 34.49 -16.99 -3.65
C SER A 404 33.16 -17.07 -2.89
N VAL A 405 32.20 -16.19 -3.23
CA VAL A 405 30.74 -16.43 -3.38
C VAL A 405 30.00 -15.07 -3.25
N SER A 406 29.36 -14.65 -4.34
CA SER A 406 28.26 -13.69 -4.36
C SER A 406 26.95 -14.49 -4.26
N ALA A 407 26.00 -14.05 -3.45
CA ALA A 407 24.69 -14.72 -3.31
C ALA A 407 23.68 -14.36 -4.43
N THR A 408 24.08 -13.57 -5.43
CA THR A 408 23.17 -13.06 -6.48
C THR A 408 23.75 -12.98 -7.89
N GLN A 409 25.00 -13.42 -8.13
CA GLN A 409 25.63 -13.34 -9.46
C GLN A 409 26.56 -14.52 -9.75
N ASP A 410 26.42 -15.14 -10.92
CA ASP A 410 27.33 -16.14 -11.51
C ASP A 410 28.58 -15.47 -12.12
N THR A 411 29.28 -14.64 -11.35
CA THR A 411 30.52 -13.99 -11.84
C THR A 411 31.56 -13.87 -10.71
N PRO A 412 32.82 -14.28 -10.92
CA PRO A 412 33.85 -14.21 -9.88
C PRO A 412 34.15 -12.76 -9.47
N VAL A 413 34.14 -12.50 -8.15
CA VAL A 413 34.36 -11.16 -7.54
C VAL A 413 35.72 -10.56 -7.88
N PHE A 414 36.73 -11.39 -8.14
CA PHE A 414 38.03 -10.94 -8.64
C PHE A 414 38.33 -11.60 -9.98
N SER A 415 38.66 -10.78 -10.99
CA SER A 415 39.09 -11.24 -12.32
C SER A 415 40.56 -11.64 -12.35
N VAL A 416 41.32 -11.36 -11.29
CA VAL A 416 42.77 -11.62 -11.17
C VAL A 416 43.03 -12.55 -9.96
N PRO A 417 43.82 -13.64 -10.12
CA PRO A 417 44.16 -14.55 -9.01
C PRO A 417 45.07 -13.89 -7.95
N PRO A 418 45.10 -14.43 -6.70
CA PRO A 418 45.94 -13.88 -5.64
C PRO A 418 47.42 -13.99 -6.01
N ILE A 419 48.18 -12.94 -5.71
CA ILE A 419 49.63 -12.93 -5.88
C ILE A 419 50.23 -13.50 -4.59
N PRO A 420 50.93 -14.65 -4.62
CA PRO A 420 51.55 -15.20 -3.41
C PRO A 420 52.69 -14.28 -2.93
N ASP A 421 52.70 -13.96 -1.64
CA ASP A 421 53.75 -13.20 -0.98
C ASP A 421 55.11 -13.91 -1.16
N THR A 422 55.94 -13.40 -2.05
CA THR A 422 57.36 -13.75 -2.13
C THR A 422 58.20 -12.52 -1.77
N PRO A 423 59.20 -12.63 -0.89
CA PRO A 423 60.03 -11.49 -0.51
C PRO A 423 61.06 -11.14 -1.60
N ASN A 424 60.78 -10.01 -2.28
CA ASN A 424 61.69 -8.94 -2.72
C ASN A 424 62.97 -9.27 -3.54
N ILE A 425 63.01 -8.89 -4.84
CA ILE A 425 64.18 -8.35 -5.60
C ILE A 425 63.65 -7.36 -6.69
N PRO A 426 64.33 -6.21 -7.00
CA PRO A 426 63.74 -5.05 -7.70
C PRO A 426 64.11 -4.87 -9.19
N GLU A 427 63.40 -3.93 -9.85
CA GLU A 427 63.69 -3.18 -11.11
C GLU A 427 63.55 -3.96 -12.46
N LEU A 428 63.12 -3.42 -13.61
CA LEU A 428 63.20 -2.07 -14.20
C LEU A 428 62.26 -1.94 -15.45
N ASP A 429 61.71 -0.73 -15.67
CA ASP A 429 61.55 0.06 -16.92
C ASP A 429 60.68 -0.26 -18.17
N THR A 430 60.03 0.84 -18.63
CA THR A 430 59.71 1.29 -20.02
C THR A 430 58.68 0.52 -20.86
N ALA A 431 57.97 1.07 -21.87
CA ALA A 431 57.57 2.40 -22.34
C ALA A 431 56.58 2.19 -23.53
N SER A 432 55.97 3.29 -23.97
CA SER A 432 54.90 3.54 -24.96
C SER A 432 54.91 2.91 -26.37
N GLU A 433 53.81 3.21 -27.10
CA GLU A 433 53.59 3.36 -28.56
C GLU A 433 53.03 2.16 -29.36
N VAL A 434 52.24 2.26 -30.46
CA VAL A 434 51.28 3.21 -31.10
C VAL A 434 50.84 2.55 -32.45
N LEU A 435 49.55 2.67 -32.80
CA LEU A 435 48.84 2.64 -34.12
C LEU A 435 49.24 1.81 -35.38
N ALA A 436 48.21 1.06 -35.87
CA ALA A 436 47.53 1.15 -37.21
C ALA A 436 48.10 0.39 -38.47
N PRO A 437 47.39 0.32 -39.65
CA PRO A 437 46.04 -0.28 -39.95
C PRO A 437 45.87 -1.00 -41.35
N VAL A 438 44.62 -1.49 -41.66
CA VAL A 438 43.88 -1.81 -42.95
C VAL A 438 44.39 -2.93 -43.93
N PRO A 439 43.61 -3.48 -44.92
CA PRO A 439 42.20 -3.25 -45.37
C PRO A 439 41.32 -4.47 -45.82
N GLU A 440 40.10 -4.10 -46.28
CA GLU A 440 38.88 -4.79 -46.79
C GLU A 440 38.99 -5.77 -48.00
N THR A 441 38.03 -6.71 -48.15
CA THR A 441 36.92 -6.65 -49.14
C THR A 441 36.05 -7.93 -49.25
N ALA A 442 34.73 -7.69 -49.35
CA ALA A 442 33.67 -8.34 -50.16
C ALA A 442 33.08 -9.73 -49.81
N SER A 443 31.81 -9.77 -49.37
CA SER A 443 30.61 -10.08 -50.20
C SER A 443 29.43 -10.59 -49.35
N THR A 444 28.26 -9.96 -49.49
CA THR A 444 26.97 -10.33 -48.88
C THR A 444 26.27 -11.47 -49.64
N PRO A 445 25.33 -12.17 -48.99
CA PRO A 445 23.95 -12.16 -49.50
C PRO A 445 22.92 -11.81 -48.40
N GLU A 446 21.79 -11.25 -48.84
CA GLU A 446 20.65 -10.79 -48.02
C GLU A 446 20.16 -11.82 -46.98
N PRO A 447 19.67 -11.31 -45.84
CA PRO A 447 18.36 -11.73 -45.37
C PRO A 447 17.41 -10.54 -45.19
N GLU A 448 16.15 -10.94 -45.06
CA GLU A 448 14.93 -10.15 -44.97
C GLU A 448 15.01 -8.99 -43.98
N GLN A 449 14.28 -7.92 -44.30
CA GLN A 449 14.23 -6.66 -43.57
C GLN A 449 13.94 -6.86 -42.08
N GLU A 450 14.99 -6.88 -41.27
CA GLU A 450 14.91 -6.57 -39.84
C GLU A 450 14.64 -5.07 -39.72
N ALA A 451 13.48 -4.74 -39.14
CA ALA A 451 13.18 -3.41 -38.67
C ALA A 451 14.29 -2.98 -37.68
N SER A 452 14.92 -1.84 -37.94
CA SER A 452 15.94 -1.25 -37.09
C SER A 452 15.45 -1.11 -35.65
N GLU A 453 16.27 -1.51 -34.67
CA GLU A 453 16.03 -1.48 -33.22
C GLU A 453 15.76 -0.07 -32.62
N GLU A 454 15.52 0.96 -33.43
CA GLU A 454 15.12 2.31 -32.97
C GLU A 454 13.59 2.46 -32.74
N ASP A 455 12.76 1.57 -33.28
CA ASP A 455 11.28 1.70 -33.25
C ASP A 455 10.63 1.41 -31.87
N GLY A 456 11.41 1.00 -30.87
CA GLY A 456 10.92 0.72 -29.50
C GLY A 456 11.12 1.84 -28.47
N LEU A 457 11.77 2.95 -28.83
CA LEU A 457 12.20 3.98 -27.88
C LEU A 457 11.24 5.17 -27.78
N LEU A 458 10.40 5.41 -28.79
CA LEU A 458 9.49 6.57 -28.83
C LEU A 458 8.08 6.22 -28.30
N PRO A 459 7.41 7.17 -27.62
CA PRO A 459 6.07 6.98 -27.06
C PRO A 459 4.97 6.91 -28.12
N ASP A 460 5.24 7.43 -29.32
CA ASP A 460 4.41 7.28 -30.52
C ASP A 460 5.28 6.79 -31.68
N PRO A 461 5.08 5.55 -32.15
CA PRO A 461 5.84 5.02 -33.30
C PRO A 461 5.42 5.65 -34.63
N ALA A 462 4.35 6.44 -34.67
CA ALA A 462 3.85 7.08 -35.89
C ALA A 462 4.50 8.45 -36.19
N ILE A 463 5.36 8.97 -35.31
CA ILE A 463 6.08 10.23 -35.51
C ILE A 463 7.52 10.14 -35.00
N GLY A 464 8.46 10.57 -35.82
CA GLY A 464 9.90 10.53 -35.52
C GLY A 464 10.46 11.86 -35.00
N LEU A 465 11.64 11.81 -34.39
CA LEU A 465 12.37 13.01 -33.93
C LEU A 465 12.68 13.99 -35.07
N SER A 466 12.92 13.49 -36.28
CA SER A 466 13.15 14.30 -37.47
C SER A 466 11.95 15.18 -37.84
N GLU A 467 10.72 14.71 -37.59
CA GLU A 467 9.50 15.47 -37.88
C GLU A 467 9.25 16.54 -36.83
N ARG A 468 9.61 16.27 -35.57
CA ARG A 468 9.64 17.27 -34.49
C ARG A 468 10.59 18.42 -34.82
N ASP A 469 11.80 18.09 -35.28
CA ASP A 469 12.81 19.07 -35.66
C ASP A 469 12.37 19.89 -36.87
N LEU A 470 11.74 19.25 -37.87
CA LEU A 470 11.17 19.93 -39.03
C LEU A 470 10.01 20.88 -38.65
N PHE A 471 9.25 20.53 -37.61
CA PHE A 471 8.18 21.36 -37.06
C PHE A 471 8.72 22.62 -36.35
N GLY A 472 10.02 22.70 -36.06
CA GLY A 472 10.68 23.85 -35.43
C GLY A 472 10.95 23.68 -33.94
N TYR A 473 10.81 22.46 -33.41
CA TYR A 473 11.02 22.16 -31.99
C TYR A 473 12.18 21.17 -31.83
N THR A 474 13.28 21.61 -31.22
CA THR A 474 14.58 20.89 -31.24
C THR A 474 15.05 20.39 -29.88
N ASP A 475 14.24 20.51 -28.81
CA ASP A 475 14.63 20.03 -27.48
C ASP A 475 14.68 18.48 -27.46
N PRO A 476 15.87 17.88 -27.24
CA PRO A 476 16.05 16.43 -27.25
C PRO A 476 15.29 15.69 -26.13
N ALA A 477 14.91 16.37 -25.04
CA ALA A 477 14.17 15.76 -23.93
C ALA A 477 12.67 15.58 -24.21
N MET A 478 12.15 16.19 -25.28
CA MET A 478 10.74 16.10 -25.67
C MET A 478 10.54 15.14 -26.84
N LEU A 479 9.83 14.05 -26.58
CA LEU A 479 9.51 13.02 -27.56
C LEU A 479 8.18 13.36 -28.26
N PRO A 480 8.12 13.30 -29.59
CA PRO A 480 6.95 13.73 -30.34
C PRO A 480 5.78 12.75 -30.23
N LEU A 481 4.56 13.27 -30.33
CA LEU A 481 3.30 12.55 -30.33
C LEU A 481 2.36 13.14 -31.36
N LEU A 482 1.63 12.28 -32.07
CA LEU A 482 0.47 12.69 -32.84
C LEU A 482 -0.77 12.78 -31.96
N THR A 483 -1.79 13.51 -32.44
CA THR A 483 -3.03 13.78 -31.71
C THR A 483 -3.68 12.51 -31.13
N GLY A 484 -3.71 11.40 -31.88
CA GLY A 484 -4.31 10.14 -31.43
C GLY A 484 -3.60 9.58 -30.21
N ARG A 485 -2.27 9.46 -30.29
CA ARG A 485 -1.46 8.92 -29.20
C ARG A 485 -1.38 9.86 -28.00
N ALA A 486 -1.35 11.17 -28.25
CA ALA A 486 -1.45 12.19 -27.22
C ALA A 486 -2.75 12.07 -26.40
N GLN A 487 -3.89 11.80 -27.05
CA GLN A 487 -5.15 11.57 -26.32
C GLN A 487 -5.11 10.28 -25.49
N GLU A 488 -4.58 9.18 -26.02
CA GLU A 488 -4.47 7.92 -25.29
C GLU A 488 -3.59 8.06 -24.04
N LEU A 489 -2.43 8.69 -24.19
CA LEU A 489 -1.48 8.90 -23.09
C LEU A 489 -2.01 9.91 -22.07
N PHE A 490 -2.74 10.95 -22.52
CA PHE A 490 -3.45 11.87 -21.63
C PHE A 490 -4.58 11.18 -20.86
N ASP A 491 -5.36 10.30 -21.51
CA ASP A 491 -6.39 9.49 -20.85
C ASP A 491 -5.77 8.49 -19.86
N ALA A 492 -4.50 8.11 -20.06
CA ALA A 492 -3.69 7.32 -19.14
C ALA A 492 -2.94 8.16 -18.07
N ASP A 493 -3.33 9.43 -17.90
CA ASP A 493 -2.76 10.40 -16.95
C ASP A 493 -1.28 10.73 -17.14
N HIS A 494 -0.74 10.59 -18.35
CA HIS A 494 0.59 11.11 -18.66
C HIS A 494 0.56 12.61 -18.98
N THR A 495 1.62 13.31 -18.61
CA THR A 495 1.80 14.73 -18.95
C THR A 495 2.04 14.89 -20.45
N ILE A 496 1.14 15.62 -21.12
CA ILE A 496 1.22 15.92 -22.55
C ILE A 496 1.42 17.42 -22.74
N TYR A 497 2.27 17.78 -23.69
CA TYR A 497 2.54 19.16 -24.08
C TYR A 497 2.12 19.41 -25.53
N MET A 498 1.52 20.56 -25.79
CA MET A 498 1.40 21.14 -27.12
C MET A 498 2.73 21.76 -27.51
N LEU A 499 3.28 21.36 -28.66
CA LEU A 499 4.52 21.95 -29.18
C LEU A 499 4.19 23.01 -30.23
N TYR A 500 4.98 24.08 -30.24
CA TYR A 500 4.85 25.18 -31.21
C TYR A 500 6.14 25.32 -32.05
N PRO A 501 6.04 25.85 -33.30
CA PRO A 501 7.19 26.00 -34.19
C PRO A 501 8.27 27.00 -33.73
N ASP A 502 7.99 27.80 -32.71
CA ASP A 502 8.92 28.76 -32.12
C ASP A 502 9.72 28.16 -30.95
N ASN A 503 9.73 26.82 -30.83
CA ASN A 503 10.39 26.07 -29.78
C ASN A 503 9.82 26.37 -28.37
N THR A 504 8.54 26.74 -28.29
CA THR A 504 7.80 26.84 -27.02
C THR A 504 6.82 25.68 -26.85
N GLU A 505 6.50 25.37 -25.59
CA GLU A 505 5.58 24.31 -25.21
C GLU A 505 4.55 24.77 -24.17
N ALA A 506 3.35 24.17 -24.22
CA ALA A 506 2.31 24.41 -23.24
C ALA A 506 1.71 23.08 -22.78
N MET A 507 1.60 22.89 -21.47
CA MET A 507 0.98 21.70 -20.89
C MET A 507 -0.51 21.65 -21.23
N VAL A 508 -0.98 20.46 -21.62
CA VAL A 508 -2.39 20.18 -21.84
C VAL A 508 -3.06 19.94 -20.48
N PHE A 509 -4.14 20.67 -20.20
CA PHE A 509 -4.96 20.49 -19.00
C PHE A 509 -6.31 19.86 -19.31
N GLU A 510 -6.81 20.04 -20.54
CA GLU A 510 -8.08 19.51 -20.99
C GLU A 510 -7.95 18.80 -22.34
N ARG A 511 -8.69 17.69 -22.51
CA ARG A 511 -8.67 16.89 -23.76
C ARG A 511 -9.05 17.71 -25.00
N GLU A 512 -9.91 18.72 -24.84
CA GLU A 512 -10.31 19.62 -25.92
C GLU A 512 -9.16 20.48 -26.44
N GLU A 513 -8.13 20.73 -25.64
CA GLU A 513 -6.91 21.42 -26.08
C GLU A 513 -6.11 20.52 -27.05
N ILE A 514 -6.11 19.21 -26.83
CA ILE A 514 -5.52 18.24 -27.77
C ILE A 514 -6.30 18.20 -29.09
N ALA A 515 -7.63 18.26 -29.02
CA ALA A 515 -8.47 18.24 -30.22
C ALA A 515 -8.46 19.57 -31.00
N GLY A 516 -8.11 20.68 -30.34
CA GLY A 516 -8.15 22.03 -30.91
C GLY A 516 -6.78 22.59 -31.32
N HIS A 517 -5.69 21.87 -31.08
CA HIS A 517 -4.34 22.27 -31.47
C HIS A 517 -3.96 21.64 -32.81
N ASP A 518 -3.52 22.49 -33.75
CA ASP A 518 -3.17 22.09 -35.13
C ASP A 518 -1.69 21.66 -35.28
N GLY A 519 -0.93 21.65 -34.18
CA GLY A 519 0.48 21.25 -34.16
C GLY A 519 0.71 19.81 -33.69
N ILE A 520 1.99 19.45 -33.50
CA ILE A 520 2.37 18.19 -32.86
C ILE A 520 2.38 18.32 -31.33
N PHE A 521 2.30 17.19 -30.66
CA PHE A 521 2.38 17.11 -29.20
C PHE A 521 3.70 16.51 -28.78
N GLY A 522 4.00 16.56 -27.49
CA GLY A 522 5.13 15.83 -26.95
C GLY A 522 4.95 15.40 -25.52
N MET A 523 5.80 14.48 -25.12
CA MET A 523 5.95 13.95 -23.77
C MET A 523 7.42 13.98 -23.40
N GLU A 524 7.72 14.23 -22.13
CA GLU A 524 9.10 14.19 -21.66
C GLU A 524 9.65 12.75 -21.71
N ALA A 525 10.88 12.60 -22.22
CA ALA A 525 11.53 11.31 -22.35
C ALA A 525 11.67 10.57 -21.02
N GLU A 526 11.91 11.31 -19.93
CA GLU A 526 11.97 10.78 -18.56
C GLU A 526 10.61 10.25 -18.09
N GLU A 527 9.51 10.93 -18.41
CA GLU A 527 8.17 10.47 -18.05
C GLU A 527 7.77 9.21 -18.83
N TRP A 528 8.20 9.13 -20.09
CA TRP A 528 8.06 7.92 -20.91
C TRP A 528 8.87 6.74 -20.33
N GLN A 529 10.13 6.96 -19.96
CA GLN A 529 10.98 5.96 -19.32
C GLN A 529 10.39 5.49 -17.97
N ALA A 530 9.97 6.43 -17.12
CA ALA A 530 9.37 6.11 -15.82
C ALA A 530 8.04 5.35 -15.96
N SER A 531 7.24 5.62 -17.01
CA SER A 531 6.03 4.84 -17.33
C SER A 531 6.37 3.38 -17.64
N ARG A 532 7.44 3.16 -18.41
CA ARG A 532 7.92 1.82 -18.74
C ARG A 532 8.44 1.08 -17.50
N GLU A 533 9.24 1.74 -16.68
CA GLU A 533 9.77 1.18 -15.42
C GLU A 533 8.65 0.86 -14.42
N PHE A 534 7.67 1.76 -14.28
CA PHE A 534 6.50 1.52 -13.42
C PHE A 534 5.64 0.35 -13.91
N GLY A 535 5.45 0.24 -15.23
CA GLY A 535 4.79 -0.92 -15.85
C GLY A 535 5.54 -2.23 -15.56
N GLN A 536 6.87 -2.21 -15.64
CA GLN A 536 7.71 -3.34 -15.28
C GLN A 536 7.60 -3.67 -13.78
N MET A 537 7.69 -2.67 -12.90
CA MET A 537 7.58 -2.85 -11.45
C MET A 537 6.22 -3.39 -11.01
N LYS A 538 5.13 -2.94 -11.65
CA LYS A 538 3.77 -3.44 -11.40
C LYS A 538 3.63 -4.92 -11.81
N ASN A 539 4.27 -5.31 -12.90
CA ASN A 539 4.31 -6.71 -13.33
C ASN A 539 5.21 -7.55 -12.40
N SER A 540 6.35 -7.02 -11.94
CA SER A 540 7.24 -7.67 -10.97
C SER A 540 6.57 -7.87 -9.60
N ALA A 541 5.83 -6.88 -9.11
CA ALA A 541 5.08 -6.98 -7.84
C ALA A 541 3.95 -8.02 -7.92
N ARG A 542 3.24 -8.06 -9.05
CA ARG A 542 2.20 -9.07 -9.35
C ARG A 542 2.79 -10.49 -9.40
N ASN A 543 4.04 -10.63 -9.82
CA ASN A 543 4.75 -11.91 -9.93
C ASN A 543 5.69 -12.22 -8.73
N SER A 544 5.61 -11.47 -7.65
CA SER A 544 6.39 -11.76 -6.42
C SER A 544 6.02 -13.13 -5.83
N GLU A 545 6.96 -13.76 -5.12
CA GLU A 545 6.73 -15.03 -4.41
C GLU A 545 5.49 -14.97 -3.50
N ALA A 546 5.35 -13.91 -2.70
CA ALA A 546 4.20 -13.71 -1.82
C ALA A 546 2.86 -13.58 -2.57
N SER A 547 2.85 -12.94 -3.74
CA SER A 547 1.66 -12.84 -4.59
C SER A 547 1.28 -14.19 -5.21
N ARG A 548 2.28 -14.95 -5.68
CA ARG A 548 2.11 -16.30 -6.22
C ARG A 548 1.60 -17.27 -5.15
N GLU A 549 2.14 -17.19 -3.94
CA GLU A 549 1.71 -17.99 -2.79
C GLU A 549 0.30 -17.63 -2.34
N ALA A 550 -0.02 -16.34 -2.22
CA ALA A 550 -1.37 -15.91 -1.86
C ALA A 550 -2.42 -16.38 -2.87
N ASP A 551 -2.10 -16.35 -4.17
CA ASP A 551 -3.01 -16.85 -5.20
C ASP A 551 -3.11 -18.38 -5.22
N LEU A 552 -2.01 -19.10 -4.93
CA LEU A 552 -2.03 -20.55 -4.72
C LEU A 552 -2.96 -20.94 -3.56
N LEU A 553 -2.85 -20.26 -2.42
CA LEU A 553 -3.58 -20.64 -1.20
C LEU A 553 -5.02 -20.11 -1.20
N TYR A 554 -5.22 -18.87 -1.60
CA TYR A 554 -6.48 -18.13 -1.43
C TYR A 554 -7.17 -17.75 -2.75
N GLY A 555 -6.53 -17.98 -3.91
CA GLY A 555 -7.11 -17.69 -5.22
C GLY A 555 -8.36 -18.52 -5.52
N SER A 556 -9.15 -18.12 -6.53
CA SER A 556 -10.42 -18.79 -6.84
C SER A 556 -10.29 -20.03 -7.74
N GLY A 557 -9.08 -20.38 -8.17
CA GLY A 557 -8.83 -21.53 -9.07
C GLY A 557 -8.05 -22.66 -8.40
N ASP A 558 -8.20 -23.86 -8.96
CA ASP A 558 -7.37 -25.01 -8.59
C ASP A 558 -5.94 -24.80 -9.11
N ARG A 559 -4.97 -24.88 -8.21
CA ARG A 559 -3.56 -24.58 -8.49
C ARG A 559 -2.63 -25.47 -7.66
N PHE A 560 -1.43 -25.70 -8.17
CA PHE A 560 -0.37 -26.35 -7.42
C PHE A 560 0.83 -25.41 -7.31
N GLY A 561 1.62 -25.61 -6.26
CA GLY A 561 2.87 -24.92 -6.03
C GLY A 561 3.97 -25.88 -5.63
N ILE A 562 5.19 -25.57 -6.04
CA ILE A 562 6.39 -26.34 -5.72
C ILE A 562 7.24 -25.50 -4.78
N TYR A 563 7.56 -26.07 -3.63
CA TYR A 563 8.42 -25.49 -2.62
C TYR A 563 9.73 -26.28 -2.56
N GLN A 564 10.85 -25.56 -2.62
CA GLN A 564 12.19 -26.14 -2.52
C GLN A 564 12.91 -25.56 -1.31
N LEU A 565 13.85 -26.31 -0.74
CA LEU A 565 14.64 -25.84 0.39
C LEU A 565 15.52 -24.67 -0.03
N LYS A 566 15.56 -23.62 0.80
CA LYS A 566 16.46 -22.49 0.61
C LYS A 566 17.91 -22.94 0.60
N ASP A 567 18.73 -22.23 -0.17
CA ASP A 567 20.16 -22.47 -0.18
C ASP A 567 20.83 -21.99 1.12
N GLY A 568 21.69 -22.83 1.69
CA GLY A 568 22.46 -22.51 2.88
C GLY A 568 23.01 -23.73 3.61
N ASP A 569 24.21 -23.59 4.19
CA ASP A 569 24.89 -24.67 4.92
C ASP A 569 24.09 -25.21 6.12
N ALA A 570 23.20 -24.39 6.69
CA ALA A 570 22.32 -24.76 7.80
C ALA A 570 21.31 -25.86 7.42
N LEU A 571 20.92 -25.94 6.14
CA LEU A 571 19.94 -26.91 5.62
C LEU A 571 20.60 -28.12 4.94
N ARG A 572 21.92 -28.24 5.05
CA ARG A 572 22.70 -29.33 4.43
C ARG A 572 22.20 -30.72 4.84
N TYR A 573 21.70 -30.89 6.07
CA TYR A 573 21.16 -32.15 6.57
C TYR A 573 19.67 -32.36 6.26
N HIS A 574 18.98 -31.33 5.74
CA HIS A 574 17.59 -31.42 5.28
C HIS A 574 17.53 -31.73 3.77
N ARG A 575 18.55 -31.31 3.02
CA ARG A 575 18.65 -31.55 1.58
C ARG A 575 18.79 -33.05 1.29
N TRP A 576 17.90 -33.57 0.45
CA TRP A 576 17.85 -35.00 0.07
C TRP A 576 17.60 -35.97 1.21
N ALA A 577 17.18 -35.47 2.38
CA ALA A 577 16.86 -36.32 3.51
C ALA A 577 15.49 -36.99 3.28
N HIS A 578 15.42 -38.29 3.52
CA HIS A 578 14.13 -38.96 3.56
C HIS A 578 13.37 -38.56 4.83
N PHE A 579 12.03 -38.55 4.76
CA PHE A 579 11.20 -38.05 5.86
C PHE A 579 11.46 -38.81 7.18
N ASP A 580 11.63 -40.13 7.10
CA ASP A 580 11.96 -40.99 8.25
C ASP A 580 13.33 -40.66 8.88
N GLU A 581 14.29 -40.18 8.08
CA GLU A 581 15.62 -39.80 8.55
C GLU A 581 15.59 -38.46 9.28
N LEU A 582 14.79 -37.51 8.77
CA LEU A 582 14.53 -36.24 9.47
C LEU A 582 13.94 -36.50 10.85
N GLN A 583 12.94 -37.38 10.95
CA GLN A 583 12.32 -37.73 12.23
C GLN A 583 13.30 -38.39 13.19
N LYS A 584 14.11 -39.34 12.73
CA LYS A 584 15.14 -40.00 13.57
C LYS A 584 16.23 -39.03 14.03
N GLY A 585 16.53 -38.02 13.21
CA GLY A 585 17.45 -36.94 13.54
C GLY A 585 16.87 -35.85 14.45
N GLY A 586 15.57 -35.92 14.80
CA GLY A 586 14.88 -34.89 15.58
C GLY A 586 14.66 -33.58 14.81
N MET A 587 14.74 -33.63 13.49
CA MET A 587 14.53 -32.50 12.59
C MET A 587 13.07 -32.47 12.13
N THR A 588 12.53 -31.26 11.90
CA THR A 588 11.15 -31.04 11.45
C THR A 588 11.13 -30.29 10.14
N VAL A 589 10.13 -30.58 9.31
CA VAL A 589 9.87 -29.81 8.09
C VAL A 589 9.23 -28.48 8.50
N ASP A 590 10.01 -27.41 8.50
CA ASP A 590 9.57 -26.05 8.82
C ASP A 590 9.40 -25.24 7.53
N ARG A 591 8.20 -24.68 7.32
CA ARG A 591 7.85 -23.81 6.19
C ARG A 591 8.86 -22.67 5.99
N ALA A 592 9.45 -22.14 7.07
CA ALA A 592 10.43 -21.04 6.98
C ALA A 592 11.70 -21.40 6.18
N ASN A 593 12.03 -22.70 6.08
CA ASN A 593 13.19 -23.22 5.37
C ASN A 593 12.96 -23.39 3.87
N TYR A 594 11.74 -23.16 3.39
CA TYR A 594 11.33 -23.39 2.00
C TYR A 594 11.01 -22.08 1.28
N GLU A 595 11.19 -22.08 -0.04
CA GLU A 595 10.79 -21.02 -0.97
C GLU A 595 9.86 -21.56 -2.05
N LEU A 596 8.88 -20.76 -2.46
CA LEU A 596 7.95 -21.10 -3.54
C LEU A 596 8.60 -20.82 -4.89
N VAL A 597 9.08 -21.87 -5.55
CA VAL A 597 9.81 -21.75 -6.82
C VAL A 597 8.85 -21.68 -8.01
N TYR A 598 7.66 -22.29 -7.93
CA TYR A 598 6.74 -22.37 -9.06
C TYR A 598 5.27 -22.48 -8.64
N THR A 599 4.36 -21.95 -9.47
CA THR A 599 2.91 -22.12 -9.33
C THR A 599 2.23 -22.22 -10.68
N ALA A 600 1.29 -23.14 -10.85
CA ALA A 600 0.45 -23.21 -12.06
C ALA A 600 -0.98 -23.68 -11.76
N PRO A 601 -1.95 -23.37 -12.64
CA PRO A 601 -3.28 -23.98 -12.59
C PRO A 601 -3.21 -25.51 -12.70
N LEU A 602 -4.09 -26.22 -12.00
CA LEU A 602 -4.29 -27.64 -12.25
C LEU A 602 -5.05 -27.83 -13.55
N THR A 603 -4.63 -28.81 -14.35
CA THR A 603 -5.45 -29.32 -15.44
C THR A 603 -6.37 -30.43 -14.91
N GLU A 604 -7.51 -30.62 -15.55
CA GLU A 604 -8.48 -31.63 -15.11
C GLU A 604 -7.85 -33.02 -15.21
N GLY A 605 -7.73 -33.72 -14.07
CA GLY A 605 -7.11 -35.04 -13.98
C GLY A 605 -5.63 -35.07 -13.56
N THR A 606 -4.97 -33.92 -13.33
CA THR A 606 -3.58 -33.90 -12.84
C THR A 606 -3.44 -34.61 -11.50
N THR A 607 -2.52 -35.57 -11.42
CA THR A 607 -2.10 -36.26 -10.20
C THR A 607 -0.74 -35.74 -9.71
N LEU A 608 -0.37 -36.05 -8.46
CA LEU A 608 0.97 -35.74 -7.95
C LEU A 608 2.07 -36.42 -8.79
N GLY A 609 1.80 -37.60 -9.34
CA GLY A 609 2.73 -38.30 -10.24
C GLY A 609 2.98 -37.54 -11.54
N ASP A 610 1.93 -36.94 -12.12
CA ASP A 610 2.05 -36.15 -13.35
C ASP A 610 2.88 -34.87 -13.12
N ILE A 611 2.75 -34.27 -11.93
CA ILE A 611 3.58 -33.13 -11.53
C ILE A 611 5.04 -33.58 -11.43
N VAL A 612 5.34 -34.69 -10.76
CA VAL A 612 6.71 -35.21 -10.69
C VAL A 612 7.29 -35.48 -12.07
N GLU A 613 6.53 -36.13 -12.95
CA GLU A 613 6.97 -36.42 -14.32
C GLU A 613 7.27 -35.13 -15.10
N THR A 614 6.38 -34.15 -15.04
CA THR A 614 6.56 -32.86 -15.72
C THR A 614 7.82 -32.14 -15.25
N PHE A 615 8.07 -32.04 -13.94
CA PHE A 615 9.21 -31.29 -13.41
C PHE A 615 10.50 -32.11 -13.26
N ASN A 616 10.52 -33.36 -13.74
CA ASN A 616 11.73 -34.18 -13.84
C ASN A 616 12.10 -34.56 -15.28
N ILE A 617 11.14 -34.55 -16.21
CA ILE A 617 11.34 -34.96 -17.60
C ILE A 617 11.02 -33.80 -18.56
N ASP A 618 9.86 -33.16 -18.39
CA ASP A 618 9.31 -32.19 -19.35
C ASP A 618 9.17 -30.78 -18.72
N HIS A 619 10.30 -30.22 -18.26
CA HIS A 619 10.30 -28.98 -17.49
C HIS A 619 9.62 -27.83 -18.24
N PRO A 620 8.69 -27.09 -17.61
CA PRO A 620 8.15 -25.86 -18.18
C PRO A 620 9.26 -24.84 -18.45
N THR A 621 9.13 -24.07 -19.54
CA THR A 621 10.15 -23.09 -19.96
C THR A 621 10.37 -21.96 -18.94
N ASP A 622 9.39 -21.72 -18.07
CA ASP A 622 9.38 -20.72 -17.00
C ASP A 622 9.68 -21.33 -15.61
N PHE A 623 10.06 -22.61 -15.53
CA PHE A 623 10.52 -23.24 -14.32
C PHE A 623 12.03 -23.01 -14.11
N HIS A 624 12.39 -22.40 -12.98
CA HIS A 624 13.78 -22.06 -12.64
C HIS A 624 14.30 -22.79 -11.40
N GLY A 625 13.50 -23.69 -10.81
CA GLY A 625 13.93 -24.57 -9.72
C GLY A 625 14.72 -25.78 -10.22
N HIS A 626 15.22 -26.60 -9.30
CA HIS A 626 15.80 -27.90 -9.65
C HIS A 626 14.72 -28.96 -9.87
N SER A 627 15.08 -30.10 -10.47
CA SER A 627 14.20 -31.27 -10.57
C SER A 627 13.69 -31.69 -9.19
N LEU A 628 12.44 -32.15 -9.12
CA LEU A 628 11.82 -32.62 -7.88
C LEU A 628 12.60 -33.82 -7.32
N SER A 629 12.95 -33.71 -6.05
CA SER A 629 13.80 -34.65 -5.33
C SER A 629 13.33 -34.82 -3.89
N ALA A 630 13.87 -35.85 -3.22
CA ALA A 630 13.68 -36.01 -1.78
C ALA A 630 14.01 -34.68 -1.08
N SER A 631 13.10 -34.19 -0.22
CA SER A 631 13.11 -32.87 0.44
C SER A 631 12.28 -31.75 -0.17
N ASP A 632 11.73 -31.92 -1.38
CA ASP A 632 10.83 -30.94 -1.99
C ASP A 632 9.38 -31.11 -1.51
N ILE A 633 8.58 -30.05 -1.61
CA ILE A 633 7.18 -30.07 -1.17
C ILE A 633 6.26 -29.59 -2.29
N VAL A 634 5.26 -30.40 -2.60
CA VAL A 634 4.19 -30.05 -3.53
C VAL A 634 2.96 -29.66 -2.73
N VAL A 635 2.52 -28.42 -2.88
CA VAL A 635 1.23 -27.94 -2.35
C VAL A 635 0.20 -28.02 -3.46
N PHE A 636 -0.92 -28.65 -3.16
CA PHE A 636 -1.96 -28.98 -4.10
C PHE A 636 -3.28 -28.40 -3.61
N LYS A 637 -3.90 -27.53 -4.40
CA LYS A 637 -5.22 -26.97 -4.13
C LYS A 637 -6.23 -27.45 -5.15
N LYS A 638 -7.26 -28.14 -4.67
CA LYS A 638 -8.35 -28.65 -5.49
C LYS A 638 -9.67 -28.50 -4.75
N ASP A 639 -10.69 -27.98 -5.42
CA ASP A 639 -12.03 -27.78 -4.85
C ASP A 639 -12.03 -26.97 -3.53
N GLY A 640 -11.07 -26.04 -3.41
CA GLY A 640 -10.88 -25.20 -2.22
C GLY A 640 -10.16 -25.88 -1.04
N GLU A 641 -9.82 -27.16 -1.14
CA GLU A 641 -9.00 -27.87 -0.16
C GLU A 641 -7.51 -27.75 -0.53
N VAL A 642 -6.67 -27.38 0.44
CA VAL A 642 -5.22 -27.26 0.27
C VAL A 642 -4.52 -28.38 1.04
N LYS A 643 -3.71 -29.17 0.34
CA LYS A 643 -2.89 -30.24 0.91
C LYS A 643 -1.43 -30.05 0.54
N SER A 644 -0.53 -30.45 1.43
CA SER A 644 0.91 -30.37 1.26
C SER A 644 1.52 -31.76 1.32
N PHE A 645 2.40 -32.06 0.38
CA PHE A 645 3.00 -33.38 0.22
C PHE A 645 4.52 -33.24 0.13
N TYR A 646 5.24 -33.92 1.02
CA TYR A 646 6.68 -34.08 0.98
C TYR A 646 7.06 -35.15 -0.04
N ASP A 647 7.94 -34.81 -0.98
CA ASP A 647 8.55 -35.77 -1.89
C ASP A 647 9.64 -36.54 -1.12
N ASP A 648 9.43 -37.84 -0.96
CA ASP A 648 10.35 -38.75 -0.27
C ASP A 648 11.19 -39.58 -1.27
N GLY A 649 11.29 -39.18 -2.54
CA GLY A 649 11.94 -39.96 -3.60
C GLY A 649 11.22 -41.27 -3.92
N GLY A 650 9.93 -41.34 -3.58
CA GLY A 650 9.07 -42.53 -3.58
C GLY A 650 7.60 -42.13 -3.36
N PRO A 651 6.84 -42.76 -2.43
CA PRO A 651 5.49 -42.29 -2.11
C PRO A 651 5.54 -40.94 -1.37
N PHE A 652 4.63 -40.05 -1.73
CA PHE A 652 4.48 -38.77 -1.04
C PHE A 652 4.04 -38.93 0.41
N VAL A 653 4.58 -38.09 1.30
CA VAL A 653 4.15 -38.02 2.70
C VAL A 653 3.33 -36.75 2.90
N GLU A 654 2.08 -36.86 3.34
CA GLU A 654 1.24 -35.69 3.61
C GLU A 654 1.74 -34.91 4.84
N LEU A 655 1.78 -33.58 4.73
CA LEU A 655 2.23 -32.64 5.74
C LEU A 655 1.11 -31.66 6.14
N PRO A 656 0.14 -32.04 6.98
CA PRO A 656 -1.02 -31.19 7.30
C PRO A 656 -0.67 -29.83 7.92
N ALA A 657 0.45 -29.77 8.66
CA ALA A 657 0.88 -28.56 9.37
C ALA A 657 1.72 -27.58 8.51
N PHE A 658 2.11 -27.94 7.28
CA PHE A 658 3.04 -27.13 6.49
C PHE A 658 2.44 -25.77 6.06
N ILE A 659 1.15 -25.73 5.75
CA ILE A 659 0.40 -24.52 5.34
C ILE A 659 -0.59 -24.04 6.42
N GLY A 660 -0.56 -24.61 7.64
CA GLY A 660 -1.31 -24.12 8.79
C GLY A 660 -2.73 -24.68 8.97
N ASN A 661 -3.03 -25.89 8.47
CA ASN A 661 -4.25 -26.62 8.87
C ASN A 661 -4.07 -27.29 10.24
N GLU A 662 -4.06 -26.50 11.32
CA GLU A 662 -4.18 -27.07 12.67
C GLU A 662 -5.64 -27.43 12.97
N GLY A 663 -5.96 -28.70 12.75
CA GLY A 663 -7.21 -29.28 13.22
C GLY A 663 -7.61 -30.54 12.48
N LEU A 664 -6.85 -31.63 12.63
CA LEU A 664 -7.33 -33.02 12.54
C LEU A 664 -6.24 -33.99 13.08
N ASP A 665 -6.72 -35.05 13.70
CA ASP A 665 -6.10 -35.98 14.64
C ASP A 665 -4.65 -36.49 14.41
N LYS A 666 -3.97 -36.74 15.54
CA LYS A 666 -2.71 -37.50 15.63
C LYS A 666 -2.96 -39.00 15.40
N THR A 667 -3.02 -39.45 14.15
CA THR A 667 -2.74 -40.84 13.77
C THR A 667 -2.22 -40.91 12.34
N TYR A 668 -0.96 -41.32 12.19
CA TYR A 668 -0.33 -41.61 10.90
C TYR A 668 -0.93 -42.87 10.26
N THR A 669 -1.42 -42.77 9.03
CA THR A 669 -1.71 -43.94 8.17
C THR A 669 -0.80 -43.92 6.95
N HIS A 670 -0.02 -44.99 6.80
CA HIS A 670 0.70 -45.30 5.56
C HIS A 670 -0.30 -46.04 4.65
N SER A 671 -0.78 -45.42 3.56
CA SER A 671 -1.65 -46.10 2.59
C SER A 671 -1.21 -45.80 1.17
N GLY A 672 -0.45 -46.74 0.60
CA GLY A 672 -0.45 -46.99 -0.84
C GLY A 672 -1.72 -47.73 -1.25
N ASN A 673 -2.15 -47.46 -2.47
CA ASN A 673 -3.35 -47.92 -3.22
C ASN A 673 -4.63 -47.08 -3.10
N MET A 674 -5.02 -46.57 -4.28
CA MET A 674 -6.30 -45.92 -4.58
C MET A 674 -7.51 -46.85 -4.37
N PRO A 675 -8.65 -46.35 -3.86
CA PRO A 675 -9.95 -46.95 -4.12
C PRO A 675 -10.45 -46.57 -5.52
N GLU A 676 -10.94 -47.56 -6.26
CA GLU A 676 -11.68 -47.38 -7.52
C GLU A 676 -12.86 -46.42 -7.35
N HIS A 677 -13.11 -45.64 -8.40
CA HIS A 677 -14.25 -44.74 -8.59
C HIS A 677 -15.58 -45.35 -8.11
N SER A 678 -16.16 -44.72 -7.10
CA SER A 678 -17.61 -44.75 -6.87
C SER A 678 -18.07 -43.30 -6.99
N ASP A 679 -18.96 -43.01 -7.95
CA ASP A 679 -19.57 -41.70 -8.07
C ASP A 679 -20.16 -41.28 -6.70
N PRO A 680 -19.97 -40.03 -6.25
CA PRO A 680 -20.54 -39.59 -4.99
C PRO A 680 -22.06 -39.65 -5.07
N GLU A 681 -22.69 -40.34 -4.12
CA GLU A 681 -24.15 -40.32 -3.99
C GLU A 681 -24.62 -38.86 -3.82
N PRO A 682 -25.71 -38.46 -4.49
CA PRO A 682 -26.19 -37.09 -4.41
C PRO A 682 -26.59 -36.75 -2.95
N PRO A 683 -26.26 -35.53 -2.47
CA PRO A 683 -26.58 -35.13 -1.12
C PRO A 683 -28.11 -35.11 -0.89
N PRO A 684 -28.57 -35.47 0.32
CA PRO A 684 -30.00 -35.62 0.62
C PRO A 684 -30.75 -34.28 0.51
N SER A 685 -31.96 -34.34 -0.03
CA SER A 685 -32.86 -33.20 -0.15
C SER A 685 -33.44 -32.77 1.20
N VAL A 686 -33.95 -31.53 1.29
CA VAL A 686 -34.62 -31.02 2.51
C VAL A 686 -35.77 -31.94 2.94
N ALA A 687 -36.53 -32.48 1.99
CA ALA A 687 -37.64 -33.41 2.28
C ALA A 687 -37.16 -34.77 2.86
N GLU A 688 -36.00 -35.25 2.43
CA GLU A 688 -35.39 -36.49 2.95
C GLU A 688 -34.81 -36.27 4.35
N LEU A 689 -34.18 -35.12 4.60
CA LEU A 689 -33.69 -34.72 5.92
C LEU A 689 -34.84 -34.50 6.91
N GLU A 690 -35.96 -33.90 6.47
CA GLU A 690 -37.17 -33.77 7.28
C GLU A 690 -37.79 -35.13 7.63
N ALA A 691 -37.82 -36.06 6.68
CA ALA A 691 -38.30 -37.42 6.93
C ALA A 691 -37.39 -38.18 7.92
N GLN A 692 -36.08 -37.95 7.89
CA GLN A 692 -35.12 -38.53 8.84
C GLN A 692 -35.31 -37.97 10.26
N VAL A 693 -35.51 -36.65 10.40
CA VAL A 693 -35.83 -36.02 11.70
C VAL A 693 -37.17 -36.54 12.23
N LYS A 694 -38.17 -36.69 11.36
CA LYS A 694 -39.49 -37.22 11.72
C LYS A 694 -39.45 -38.71 12.12
N ALA A 695 -38.46 -39.45 11.63
CA ALA A 695 -38.13 -40.80 12.04
C ALA A 695 -37.22 -40.87 13.29
N GLY A 696 -36.91 -39.74 13.92
CA GLY A 696 -36.12 -39.64 15.16
C GLY A 696 -34.61 -39.76 14.95
N LYS A 697 -34.12 -39.64 13.72
CA LYS A 697 -32.69 -39.66 13.41
C LYS A 697 -32.10 -38.25 13.51
N GLN A 698 -30.87 -38.15 14.01
CA GLN A 698 -30.11 -36.89 14.00
C GLN A 698 -29.63 -36.59 12.58
N ILE A 699 -29.70 -35.32 12.18
CA ILE A 699 -29.18 -34.81 10.92
C ILE A 699 -28.09 -33.77 11.17
N SER A 700 -27.16 -33.64 10.23
CA SER A 700 -26.10 -32.63 10.28
C SER A 700 -26.65 -31.24 9.90
N LEU A 701 -26.24 -30.21 10.64
CA LEU A 701 -26.55 -28.82 10.31
C LEU A 701 -25.91 -28.37 8.99
N LEU A 702 -24.79 -28.99 8.61
CA LEU A 702 -24.11 -28.74 7.35
C LEU A 702 -24.90 -29.30 6.17
N ASP A 703 -25.49 -30.49 6.33
CA ASP A 703 -26.33 -31.12 5.29
C ASP A 703 -27.62 -30.32 5.08
N LEU A 704 -28.22 -29.81 6.17
CA LEU A 704 -29.38 -28.92 6.09
C LEU A 704 -29.03 -27.60 5.38
N ALA A 705 -27.89 -26.98 5.74
CA ALA A 705 -27.46 -25.73 5.12
C ALA A 705 -27.18 -25.90 3.61
N ASN A 706 -26.59 -27.03 3.21
CA ASN A 706 -26.32 -27.35 1.82
C ASN A 706 -27.61 -27.66 1.04
N ALA A 707 -28.55 -28.41 1.63
CA ALA A 707 -29.85 -28.69 1.03
C ALA A 707 -30.69 -27.42 0.84
N VAL A 708 -30.69 -26.51 1.83
CA VAL A 708 -31.38 -25.21 1.76
C VAL A 708 -30.75 -24.28 0.72
N LYS A 709 -29.43 -24.24 0.62
CA LYS A 709 -28.73 -23.47 -0.44
C LYS A 709 -29.12 -23.99 -1.83
N LYS A 710 -29.16 -25.31 -2.01
CA LYS A 710 -29.55 -25.93 -3.29
C LYS A 710 -31.00 -25.63 -3.65
N ASP A 711 -31.93 -25.70 -2.70
CA ASP A 711 -33.33 -25.29 -2.94
C ASP A 711 -33.43 -23.79 -3.28
N ALA A 712 -32.65 -22.93 -2.62
CA ALA A 712 -32.60 -21.50 -2.90
C ALA A 712 -31.99 -21.20 -4.29
N GLU A 713 -30.99 -21.96 -4.73
CA GLU A 713 -30.40 -21.87 -6.07
C GLU A 713 -31.34 -22.40 -7.16
N HIS A 714 -32.06 -23.48 -6.87
CA HIS A 714 -33.09 -24.03 -7.77
C HIS A 714 -34.29 -23.08 -7.93
N ILE A 715 -34.54 -22.21 -6.94
CA ILE A 715 -35.50 -21.09 -7.01
C ILE A 715 -34.92 -19.89 -7.79
N ARG A 716 -33.61 -19.64 -7.71
CA ARG A 716 -32.93 -18.55 -8.46
C ARG A 716 -32.82 -18.82 -9.96
N HIS A 717 -32.75 -20.08 -10.39
CA HIS A 717 -32.67 -20.46 -11.81
C HIS A 717 -34.01 -20.67 -12.53
N LYS A 718 -35.15 -20.37 -11.90
CA LYS A 718 -36.41 -20.14 -12.64
C LYS A 718 -36.46 -18.68 -13.07
N GLU A 719 -36.21 -18.43 -14.36
CA GLU A 719 -36.40 -17.14 -15.02
C GLU A 719 -37.70 -16.47 -14.54
N LYS A 720 -37.58 -15.28 -13.93
CA LYS A 720 -38.74 -14.45 -13.61
C LYS A 720 -39.41 -14.09 -14.95
N PRO A 721 -40.70 -14.40 -15.16
CA PRO A 721 -41.35 -14.11 -16.43
C PRO A 721 -41.34 -12.61 -16.70
N SER A 722 -41.04 -12.23 -17.94
CA SER A 722 -40.94 -10.84 -18.36
C SER A 722 -42.24 -10.08 -18.06
N ILE A 723 -42.12 -8.77 -17.80
CA ILE A 723 -43.24 -7.88 -17.43
C ILE A 723 -44.39 -7.95 -18.46
N LEU A 724 -44.09 -8.27 -19.72
CA LEU A 724 -45.08 -8.49 -20.79
C LEU A 724 -45.92 -9.76 -20.60
N ALA A 725 -45.34 -10.86 -20.09
CA ALA A 725 -46.08 -12.08 -19.79
C ALA A 725 -47.05 -11.89 -18.61
N ARG A 726 -46.61 -11.15 -17.57
CA ARG A 726 -47.46 -10.79 -16.41
C ARG A 726 -48.61 -9.85 -16.79
N LEU A 727 -48.39 -8.94 -17.75
CA LEU A 727 -49.45 -8.08 -18.30
C LEU A 727 -50.46 -8.86 -19.14
N GLN A 728 -50.03 -9.91 -19.85
CA GLN A 728 -50.94 -10.76 -20.63
C GLN A 728 -51.75 -11.72 -19.73
N GLU A 729 -51.16 -12.26 -18.66
CA GLU A 729 -51.89 -13.04 -17.65
C GLU A 729 -52.90 -12.18 -16.87
N GLY A 730 -52.52 -10.94 -16.50
CA GLY A 730 -53.43 -9.99 -15.87
C GLY A 730 -54.63 -9.62 -16.76
N LYS A 731 -54.42 -9.50 -18.08
CA LYS A 731 -55.51 -9.31 -19.06
C LYS A 731 -56.38 -10.55 -19.25
N LYS A 732 -55.82 -11.76 -19.16
CA LYS A 732 -56.61 -13.01 -19.20
C LYS A 732 -57.41 -13.25 -17.92
N ALA A 733 -56.89 -12.86 -16.76
CA ALA A 733 -57.60 -12.96 -15.48
C ALA A 733 -58.75 -11.94 -15.39
N ALA A 734 -58.57 -10.71 -15.90
CA ALA A 734 -59.61 -9.69 -15.96
C ALA A 734 -60.77 -10.04 -16.91
N ASN A 735 -60.48 -10.76 -18.01
CA ASN A 735 -61.50 -11.23 -18.96
C ASN A 735 -62.28 -12.46 -18.48
N ASN A 736 -61.84 -13.15 -17.41
CA ASN A 736 -62.52 -14.33 -16.87
C ASN A 736 -63.35 -14.04 -15.60
N SER A 737 -63.28 -12.81 -15.05
CA SER A 737 -64.09 -12.40 -13.89
C SER A 737 -65.40 -11.68 -14.25
N GLU A 738 -65.66 -11.45 -15.54
CA GLU A 738 -66.96 -10.96 -16.05
C GLU A 738 -67.87 -12.12 -16.47
N GLN A 739 -68.18 -13.04 -15.56
CA GLN A 739 -69.39 -13.87 -15.65
C GLN A 739 -69.71 -14.51 -14.29
N LYS A 740 -70.93 -14.19 -13.80
CA LYS A 740 -71.64 -14.63 -12.56
C LYS A 740 -71.41 -13.72 -11.33
N ASP A 741 -72.42 -13.22 -10.61
CA ASP A 741 -73.88 -13.34 -10.71
C ASP A 741 -74.52 -12.18 -9.92
N VAL A 742 -75.66 -11.69 -10.39
CA VAL A 742 -76.44 -10.55 -9.85
C VAL A 742 -77.29 -11.00 -8.64
N PRO A 743 -77.28 -10.30 -7.48
CA PRO A 743 -78.29 -10.50 -6.45
C PRO A 743 -79.50 -9.56 -6.66
N LYS A 744 -80.69 -10.17 -6.66
CA LYS A 744 -82.01 -9.55 -6.84
C LYS A 744 -82.36 -8.56 -5.72
N ARG A 745 -83.06 -7.50 -6.10
CA ARG A 745 -83.80 -6.57 -5.24
C ARG A 745 -85.30 -6.89 -5.35
N SER A 746 -86.00 -7.15 -4.24
CA SER A 746 -87.45 -6.99 -4.17
C SER A 746 -87.90 -6.70 -2.73
N LYS A 747 -88.85 -5.76 -2.64
CA LYS A 747 -89.35 -5.03 -1.47
C LYS A 747 -90.23 -5.87 -0.55
N GLU A 748 -90.31 -5.45 0.71
CA GLU A 748 -91.44 -5.71 1.61
C GLU A 748 -92.72 -4.98 1.13
N ARG A 749 -93.87 -5.68 1.15
CA ARG A 749 -95.18 -5.20 1.66
C ARG A 749 -96.30 -6.25 1.49
N GLU A 750 -96.63 -6.88 2.62
CA GLU A 750 -97.93 -7.20 3.25
C GLU A 750 -97.50 -7.60 4.68
N VAL A 751 -97.87 -6.98 5.81
CA VAL A 751 -98.88 -5.99 6.21
C VAL A 751 -98.24 -5.04 7.23
#